data_AF-A0A2H6ELR8-F1
#
_entry.id   AF-A0A2H6ELR8-F1
#
_cell.length_a   1.000
_cell.length_b   1.000
_cell.length_c   1.000
_cell.angle_alpha   90.00
_cell.angle_beta   90.00
_cell.angle_gamma   90.00
#
_symmetry.space_group_name_H-M   'P 1'
#
loop_
_entity.id
_entity.type
_entity.pdbx_description
1 polymer ?
#
loop_
_entity_poly.entity_id
_entity_poly.type
_entity_poly.pdbx_seq_one_letter_code
_entity_poly.pdbx_strand_id
1 'polypeptide(L)'
;MKKTKSLIYINIKPFFSFKLFFFLIFIIFGKSFAQTWQSIGPFGGDRHFVYQDPHDHNTFYTGGIGFIHRTTDDGENWNSLTNNPNLGQTGVEAVIVSFSDPKKILTSSKSSMLLSTDGGVSWDSITSGLSSEKKATTFVSFHSIPNYVFAGIGVKDSSKISRGGVYFSNNFGQTWQSKNTGLVLTKTTRIYSSNTDDLYACTLGAGLFKFDTTSQLWSALGSFDDSVTCIKVDPTNDSILIVGTYSHWLFRSKDKGLNWSQLDKPSQLNNGELPATCWDIEFDPQNTQVIYTRLYSDQEIPWYQNSNAASMTKGTFYSIDGGSSWKKLSSGSFTDMLVDGFSQLTSSDNLSVRSSRIIITGGGGSNIKMSNNGGVSFQIKNKGIATVLVNRVTVDKYGRVFMGAEAGAALLRNIQGIQSNWQFLNISPKDERNGYNWQMVVAPEDSATVYFCKGEFSHFDNKGKGIYKYNLDSNVDGSVLPSTKFNGFMYITTGNTSDTIYAGSHSSGVWMSIDKGNSWTKYETGLSEKMVQTFYVSKITRLPLYCVTRLDSIHWSKSVFPDKGGFYKWDINNNKWQLKTTGLGAVVASDMKVSPFDENKIYISTFNNGIFKSTNGGDSWTNISTTLGTFKSRVVEINPNNDDDIFIGTNHGIWESKNAGTSWDRLNFSGLKSYTINDIAISNNGDIFIAETGGSVQYIPGLITVIDNIKNIAPRQFLLSQNYPNPFNPTTTIRYDIQKVKAQNFASPQYNVKLIVYDVLGKEIATLVNKKQSSGRYAVEFNASSLSSGIYYYRLKAGNFTQIKKMILLK
;
A
#
# COMPACT_ATOMS: atom_id res chain seq x y z
N MET A 1 -13.50 -63.96 50.92
CA MET A 1 -12.20 -63.44 50.44
C MET A 1 -12.21 -63.47 48.92
N LYS A 2 -11.83 -62.35 48.27
CA LYS A 2 -11.62 -62.16 46.82
C LYS A 2 -12.84 -62.19 45.87
N LYS A 3 -12.83 -61.18 44.99
CA LYS A 3 -13.27 -61.11 43.58
C LYS A 3 -14.75 -61.46 43.33
N THR A 4 -15.56 -60.58 42.75
CA THR A 4 -15.48 -60.13 41.35
C THR A 4 -16.37 -58.91 41.16
N LYS A 5 -15.88 -57.85 40.51
CA LYS A 5 -16.72 -56.85 39.84
C LYS A 5 -16.39 -56.89 38.35
N SER A 6 -17.30 -57.46 37.59
CA SER A 6 -17.41 -57.29 36.14
C SER A 6 -17.75 -55.83 35.84
N LEU A 7 -16.85 -55.14 35.12
CA LEU A 7 -17.14 -53.85 34.53
C LEU A 7 -18.11 -54.05 33.35
N ILE A 8 -19.30 -53.46 33.45
CA ILE A 8 -20.15 -53.16 32.30
C ILE A 8 -19.80 -51.74 31.87
N TYR A 9 -19.32 -51.60 30.63
CA TYR A 9 -19.11 -50.33 29.94
C TYR A 9 -20.46 -49.64 29.70
N ILE A 10 -20.67 -48.46 30.29
CA ILE A 10 -21.61 -47.46 29.76
C ILE A 10 -20.78 -46.28 29.28
N ASN A 11 -20.82 -46.08 27.98
CA ASN A 11 -20.10 -45.06 27.24
C ASN A 11 -20.87 -43.73 27.37
N ILE A 12 -20.38 -42.79 28.19
CA ILE A 12 -20.86 -41.40 28.21
C ILE A 12 -19.69 -40.51 27.81
N LYS A 13 -19.71 -40.04 26.55
CA LYS A 13 -18.81 -38.97 26.08
C LYS A 13 -19.08 -37.68 26.89
N PRO A 14 -18.08 -37.00 27.46
CA PRO A 14 -18.26 -35.65 27.95
C PRO A 14 -18.21 -34.67 26.76
N PHE A 15 -19.38 -34.17 26.37
CA PHE A 15 -19.52 -33.01 25.49
C PHE A 15 -19.24 -31.73 26.30
N PHE A 16 -17.97 -31.45 26.56
CA PHE A 16 -17.55 -30.15 27.11
C PHE A 16 -16.62 -29.48 26.10
N SER A 17 -17.17 -28.56 25.32
CA SER A 17 -16.37 -27.74 24.40
C SER A 17 -15.65 -26.65 25.19
N PHE A 18 -14.32 -26.64 25.09
CA PHE A 18 -13.37 -25.67 25.65
C PHE A 18 -13.64 -24.19 25.27
N LYS A 19 -14.66 -23.90 24.43
CA LYS A 19 -14.98 -22.55 23.96
C LYS A 19 -15.74 -21.68 24.98
N LEU A 20 -16.46 -22.28 25.94
CA LEU A 20 -17.29 -21.51 26.88
C LEU A 20 -16.47 -20.83 27.99
N PHE A 21 -15.29 -21.36 28.33
CA PHE A 21 -14.47 -20.84 29.43
C PHE A 21 -13.69 -19.56 29.04
N PHE A 22 -13.41 -19.36 27.74
CA PHE A 22 -12.82 -18.11 27.25
C PHE A 22 -13.82 -16.94 27.27
N PHE A 23 -15.13 -17.21 27.16
CA PHE A 23 -16.14 -16.16 27.04
C PHE A 23 -16.46 -15.48 28.38
N LEU A 24 -16.32 -16.20 29.50
CA LEU A 24 -16.60 -15.63 30.83
C LEU A 24 -15.43 -14.80 31.40
N ILE A 25 -14.19 -15.07 31.00
CA ILE A 25 -13.01 -14.28 31.43
C ILE A 25 -12.93 -12.94 30.68
N PHE A 26 -13.53 -12.85 29.48
CA PHE A 26 -13.58 -11.61 28.68
C PHE A 26 -14.47 -10.51 29.27
N ILE A 27 -15.41 -10.84 30.16
CA ILE A 27 -16.35 -9.86 30.75
C ILE A 27 -15.82 -9.29 32.07
N ILE A 28 -14.89 -9.98 32.75
CA ILE A 28 -14.44 -9.61 34.10
C ILE A 28 -13.07 -8.90 34.10
N PHE A 29 -12.25 -9.05 33.06
CA PHE A 29 -11.01 -8.29 32.87
C PHE A 29 -11.08 -7.44 31.61
N GLY A 30 -11.67 -6.25 31.73
CA GLY A 30 -11.58 -5.20 30.72
C GLY A 30 -10.13 -4.71 30.57
N LYS A 31 -9.32 -5.44 29.80
CA LYS A 31 -8.22 -4.79 29.08
C LYS A 31 -8.87 -4.05 27.92
N SER A 32 -8.84 -2.72 27.96
CA SER A 32 -9.04 -1.91 26.77
C SER A 32 -8.09 -2.45 25.70
N PHE A 33 -8.62 -3.07 24.64
CA PHE A 33 -7.78 -3.35 23.48
C PHE A 33 -7.33 -1.99 22.96
N ALA A 34 -6.02 -1.73 23.02
CA ALA A 34 -5.43 -0.57 22.38
C ALA A 34 -5.79 -0.64 20.90
N GLN A 35 -6.39 0.42 20.38
CA GLN A 35 -6.70 0.52 18.96
C GLN A 35 -5.41 0.54 18.14
N THR A 36 -5.39 -0.17 17.02
CA THR A 36 -4.22 -0.31 16.16
C THR A 36 -4.59 -0.06 14.70
N TRP A 37 -3.72 0.61 13.96
CA TRP A 37 -3.82 0.71 12.51
C TRP A 37 -3.71 -0.68 11.87
N GLN A 38 -4.65 -0.96 10.96
CA GLN A 38 -4.69 -2.19 10.19
C GLN A 38 -4.38 -1.88 8.74
N SER A 39 -3.38 -2.55 8.17
CA SER A 39 -3.14 -2.46 6.76
C SER A 39 -4.21 -3.26 6.02
N ILE A 40 -4.99 -2.56 5.20
CA ILE A 40 -6.03 -3.16 4.38
C ILE A 40 -5.61 -3.21 2.91
N GLY A 41 -4.33 -3.07 2.59
CA GLY A 41 -3.86 -3.13 1.21
C GLY A 41 -4.25 -1.90 0.37
N PRO A 42 -4.16 -1.99 -0.97
CA PRO A 42 -3.78 -3.16 -1.76
C PRO A 42 -2.38 -3.62 -1.41
N PHE A 43 -2.17 -4.93 -1.50
CA PHE A 43 -0.84 -5.49 -1.33
C PHE A 43 -0.09 -5.51 -2.66
N GLY A 44 1.22 -5.38 -2.58
CA GLY A 44 2.08 -5.15 -3.74
C GLY A 44 2.93 -3.90 -3.56
N GLY A 45 3.44 -3.36 -4.66
CA GLY A 45 4.14 -2.07 -4.67
C GLY A 45 5.41 -2.06 -5.48
N ASP A 46 6.42 -1.32 -5.02
CA ASP A 46 7.70 -1.14 -5.72
C ASP A 46 8.46 -2.48 -5.89
N ARG A 47 9.61 -2.43 -6.56
CA ARG A 47 10.52 -3.56 -6.79
C ARG A 47 11.00 -4.16 -5.46
N HIS A 48 10.93 -5.49 -5.37
CA HIS A 48 11.40 -6.25 -4.23
C HIS A 48 12.53 -7.22 -4.59
N PHE A 49 13.38 -7.56 -3.62
CA PHE A 49 14.27 -8.74 -3.68
C PHE A 49 13.67 -9.91 -2.91
N VAL A 50 14.21 -11.12 -3.05
CA VAL A 50 13.85 -12.26 -2.18
C VAL A 50 15.09 -12.91 -1.59
N TYR A 51 15.02 -13.25 -0.30
CA TYR A 51 16.07 -13.97 0.42
C TYR A 51 15.43 -15.09 1.25
N GLN A 52 15.99 -16.29 1.18
CA GLN A 52 15.54 -17.44 1.97
C GLN A 52 16.32 -17.52 3.28
N ASP A 53 15.63 -17.76 4.38
CA ASP A 53 16.26 -18.01 5.67
C ASP A 53 17.07 -19.31 5.63
N PRO A 54 18.35 -19.32 6.03
CA PRO A 54 19.15 -20.54 6.01
C PRO A 54 18.74 -21.58 7.07
N HIS A 55 17.88 -21.24 8.02
CA HIS A 55 17.43 -22.17 9.09
C HIS A 55 16.06 -22.78 8.80
N ASP A 56 15.27 -22.20 7.91
CA ASP A 56 13.91 -22.63 7.62
C ASP A 56 13.51 -22.36 6.17
N HIS A 57 13.27 -23.43 5.42
CA HIS A 57 12.88 -23.37 4.01
C HIS A 57 11.54 -22.69 3.76
N ASN A 58 10.69 -22.47 4.77
CA ASN A 58 9.42 -21.74 4.62
C ASN A 58 9.50 -20.27 5.06
N THR A 59 10.67 -19.84 5.53
CA THR A 59 10.91 -18.46 5.94
C THR A 59 11.63 -17.70 4.83
N PHE A 60 10.99 -16.62 4.38
CA PHE A 60 11.54 -15.74 3.34
C PHE A 60 11.47 -14.28 3.79
N TYR A 61 12.42 -13.51 3.28
CA TYR A 61 12.53 -12.08 3.48
C TYR A 61 12.46 -11.37 2.14
N THR A 62 11.85 -10.20 2.16
CA THR A 62 11.72 -9.35 0.98
C THR A 62 11.74 -7.89 1.41
N GLY A 63 12.08 -7.00 0.51
CA GLY A 63 12.17 -5.58 0.83
C GLY A 63 12.33 -4.71 -0.40
N GLY A 64 12.01 -3.43 -0.21
CA GLY A 64 12.03 -2.38 -1.21
C GLY A 64 11.68 -1.07 -0.52
N ILE A 65 10.77 -0.27 -1.08
CA ILE A 65 10.07 0.78 -0.31
C ILE A 65 9.16 0.09 0.73
N GLY A 66 9.14 0.55 1.98
CA GLY A 66 8.34 -0.10 3.03
C GLY A 66 9.14 -0.95 4.04
N PHE A 67 10.47 -0.90 3.98
CA PHE A 67 11.39 -1.71 4.80
C PHE A 67 11.28 -3.23 4.55
N ILE A 68 11.87 -4.06 5.42
CA ILE A 68 11.87 -5.52 5.28
C ILE A 68 10.52 -6.12 5.71
N HIS A 69 10.07 -7.11 4.96
CA HIS A 69 8.97 -8.00 5.31
C HIS A 69 9.47 -9.45 5.41
N ARG A 70 8.87 -10.24 6.31
CA ARG A 70 9.13 -11.66 6.51
C ARG A 70 7.85 -12.47 6.41
N THR A 71 7.91 -13.61 5.73
CA THR A 71 6.93 -14.71 5.83
C THR A 71 7.61 -15.89 6.53
N THR A 72 6.81 -16.70 7.24
CA THR A 72 7.22 -17.98 7.83
C THR A 72 6.27 -19.10 7.41
N ASP A 73 5.45 -18.83 6.39
CA ASP A 73 4.33 -19.65 5.94
C ASP A 73 4.28 -19.73 4.42
N ASP A 74 5.46 -19.81 3.78
CA ASP A 74 5.60 -19.97 2.32
C ASP A 74 4.94 -18.85 1.50
N GLY A 75 5.07 -17.61 1.98
CA GLY A 75 4.56 -16.42 1.31
C GLY A 75 3.05 -16.21 1.42
N GLU A 76 2.33 -17.02 2.20
CA GLU A 76 0.89 -16.83 2.41
C GLU A 76 0.59 -15.54 3.18
N ASN A 77 1.41 -15.20 4.19
CA ASN A 77 1.30 -13.95 4.93
C ASN A 77 2.68 -13.33 5.21
N TRP A 78 2.83 -12.07 4.81
CA TRP A 78 4.03 -11.28 5.05
C TRP A 78 3.81 -10.27 6.18
N ASN A 79 4.78 -10.16 7.07
CA ASN A 79 4.78 -9.23 8.18
C ASN A 79 5.97 -8.26 8.04
N SER A 80 5.71 -6.96 8.15
CA SER A 80 6.80 -5.98 8.23
C SER A 80 7.62 -6.19 9.50
N LEU A 81 8.95 -6.18 9.37
CA LEU A 81 9.91 -6.27 10.48
C LEU A 81 10.24 -4.90 11.08
N THR A 82 9.31 -3.96 11.02
CA THR A 82 9.42 -2.73 11.78
C THR A 82 8.04 -2.22 12.16
N ASN A 83 7.94 -1.77 13.41
CA ASN A 83 6.82 -0.95 13.89
C ASN A 83 7.24 0.52 14.04
N ASN A 84 8.48 0.87 13.68
CA ASN A 84 8.99 2.23 13.69
C ASN A 84 8.66 2.90 12.34
N PRO A 85 7.73 3.87 12.30
CA PRO A 85 7.32 4.49 11.04
C PRO A 85 8.41 5.34 10.39
N ASN A 86 9.50 5.67 11.10
CA ASN A 86 10.69 6.29 10.51
C ASN A 86 11.46 5.30 9.61
N LEU A 87 11.49 4.02 9.99
CA LEU A 87 12.11 2.97 9.18
C LEU A 87 11.18 2.49 8.08
N GLY A 88 9.85 2.58 8.25
CA GLY A 88 8.89 2.11 7.24
C GLY A 88 8.91 2.87 5.91
N GLN A 89 9.63 3.99 5.79
CA GLN A 89 9.93 4.63 4.49
C GLN A 89 11.35 4.35 3.98
N THR A 90 12.14 3.61 4.73
CA THR A 90 13.52 3.34 4.39
C THR A 90 13.57 2.25 3.32
N GLY A 91 13.97 2.67 2.11
CA GLY A 91 14.23 1.75 1.01
C GLY A 91 15.41 0.84 1.31
N VAL A 92 15.16 -0.47 1.34
CA VAL A 92 16.20 -1.51 1.52
C VAL A 92 16.47 -2.22 0.20
N GLU A 93 17.72 -2.64 -0.04
CA GLU A 93 18.10 -3.32 -1.29
C GLU A 93 18.68 -4.74 -1.06
N ALA A 94 19.07 -5.08 0.17
CA ALA A 94 19.58 -6.41 0.49
C ALA A 94 19.33 -6.77 1.96
N VAL A 95 19.26 -8.07 2.25
CA VAL A 95 19.17 -8.62 3.61
C VAL A 95 20.06 -9.87 3.71
N ILE A 96 20.56 -10.14 4.91
CA ILE A 96 21.18 -11.43 5.25
C ILE A 96 20.83 -11.79 6.70
N VAL A 97 20.62 -13.09 6.94
CA VAL A 97 20.39 -13.66 8.27
C VAL A 97 21.60 -14.49 8.66
N SER A 98 22.02 -14.41 9.92
CA SER A 98 23.22 -15.11 10.39
C SER A 98 23.01 -16.61 10.46
N PHE A 99 23.84 -17.41 9.78
CA PHE A 99 23.79 -18.89 9.84
C PHE A 99 23.91 -19.50 11.24
N SER A 100 24.40 -18.75 12.23
CA SER A 100 24.54 -19.22 13.62
C SER A 100 23.45 -18.71 14.56
N ASP A 101 22.69 -17.69 14.16
CA ASP A 101 21.67 -17.06 15.00
C ASP A 101 20.56 -16.44 14.13
N PRO A 102 19.37 -17.06 14.02
CA PRO A 102 18.27 -16.56 13.19
C PRO A 102 17.70 -15.21 13.70
N LYS A 103 18.09 -14.75 14.89
CA LYS A 103 17.69 -13.42 15.40
C LYS A 103 18.58 -12.29 14.88
N LYS A 104 19.77 -12.61 14.35
CA LYS A 104 20.68 -11.62 13.78
C LYS A 104 20.37 -11.40 12.31
N ILE A 105 19.87 -10.21 12.01
CA ILE A 105 19.45 -9.82 10.66
C ILE A 105 20.14 -8.51 10.31
N LEU A 106 20.79 -8.47 9.16
CA LEU A 106 21.47 -7.29 8.66
C LEU A 106 20.82 -6.83 7.35
N THR A 107 20.60 -5.52 7.23
CA THR A 107 20.11 -4.89 6.00
C THR A 107 20.80 -3.56 5.75
N SER A 108 20.52 -2.95 4.60
CA SER A 108 21.09 -1.68 4.17
C SER A 108 20.01 -0.63 3.90
N SER A 109 20.36 0.63 4.17
CA SER A 109 19.56 1.78 3.78
C SER A 109 20.41 2.76 2.96
N LYS A 110 19.81 3.85 2.49
CA LYS A 110 20.57 4.94 1.86
C LYS A 110 21.58 5.60 2.81
N SER A 111 21.31 5.60 4.12
CA SER A 111 22.05 6.40 5.10
C SER A 111 22.91 5.60 6.09
N SER A 112 22.68 4.29 6.22
CA SER A 112 23.40 3.40 7.14
C SER A 112 23.16 1.93 6.82
N MET A 113 23.98 1.04 7.38
CA MET A 113 23.55 -0.35 7.60
C MET A 113 22.62 -0.41 8.80
N LEU A 114 21.76 -1.42 8.87
CA LEU A 114 20.82 -1.62 9.96
C LEU A 114 20.94 -3.06 10.45
N LEU A 115 21.22 -3.23 11.73
CA LEU A 115 21.41 -4.53 12.37
C LEU A 115 20.31 -4.76 13.41
N SER A 116 19.66 -5.92 13.34
CA SER A 116 18.79 -6.44 14.38
C SER A 116 19.46 -7.62 15.07
N THR A 117 19.29 -7.73 16.38
CA THR A 117 19.75 -8.87 17.20
C THR A 117 18.59 -9.61 17.88
N ASP A 118 17.35 -9.23 17.58
CA ASP A 118 16.12 -9.72 18.21
C ASP A 118 15.11 -10.27 17.18
N GLY A 119 15.57 -10.62 15.98
CA GLY A 119 14.74 -11.20 14.93
C GLY A 119 13.87 -10.18 14.18
N GLY A 120 14.33 -8.92 14.12
CA GLY A 120 13.69 -7.82 13.41
C GLY A 120 12.65 -7.06 14.25
N VAL A 121 12.70 -7.13 15.58
CA VAL A 121 11.82 -6.32 16.45
C VAL A 121 12.38 -4.91 16.60
N SER A 122 13.70 -4.78 16.76
CA SER A 122 14.43 -3.53 16.81
C SER A 122 15.65 -3.53 15.89
N TRP A 123 16.11 -2.33 15.52
CA TRP A 123 17.17 -2.12 14.52
C TRP A 123 18.09 -0.97 14.94
N ASP A 124 19.39 -1.26 14.96
CA ASP A 124 20.45 -0.30 15.23
C ASP A 124 21.08 0.21 13.94
N SER A 125 21.30 1.53 13.86
CA SER A 125 21.97 2.17 12.72
C SER A 125 23.49 2.06 12.85
N ILE A 126 24.13 1.36 11.92
CA ILE A 126 25.57 1.17 11.87
C ILE A 126 26.19 2.03 10.76
N THR A 127 27.15 2.87 11.14
CA THR A 127 27.90 3.73 10.21
C THR A 127 29.41 3.63 10.36
N SER A 128 29.90 2.96 11.40
CA SER A 128 31.33 2.84 11.70
C SER A 128 32.06 2.02 10.62
N GLY A 129 33.16 2.57 10.10
CA GLY A 129 33.99 1.91 9.10
C GLY A 129 33.42 1.84 7.68
N LEU A 130 32.29 2.52 7.44
CA LEU A 130 31.67 2.67 6.12
C LEU A 130 32.02 4.05 5.54
N SER A 131 32.17 4.13 4.22
CA SER A 131 32.39 5.42 3.54
C SER A 131 31.07 6.22 3.40
N SER A 132 31.08 7.30 2.60
CA SER A 132 29.89 8.12 2.36
C SER A 132 28.74 7.38 1.66
N GLU A 133 29.02 6.32 0.88
CA GLU A 133 27.98 5.45 0.32
C GLU A 133 27.77 4.25 1.26
N LYS A 134 26.53 4.04 1.69
CA LYS A 134 26.18 3.08 2.76
C LYS A 134 25.09 2.08 2.37
N LYS A 135 24.73 2.08 1.08
CA LYS A 135 23.68 1.22 0.53
C LYS A 135 24.30 -0.04 -0.06
N ALA A 136 24.36 -1.11 0.73
CA ALA A 136 24.73 -2.42 0.19
C ALA A 136 23.65 -2.90 -0.77
N THR A 137 24.08 -3.37 -1.94
CA THR A 137 23.21 -4.01 -2.94
C THR A 137 23.17 -5.52 -2.78
N THR A 138 24.09 -6.08 -1.99
CA THR A 138 24.23 -7.52 -1.75
C THR A 138 25.02 -7.76 -0.47
N PHE A 139 24.66 -8.83 0.23
CA PHE A 139 25.40 -9.35 1.37
C PHE A 139 25.70 -10.83 1.13
N VAL A 140 26.86 -11.28 1.58
CA VAL A 140 27.22 -12.69 1.64
C VAL A 140 27.96 -12.96 2.94
N SER A 141 27.89 -14.19 3.45
CA SER A 141 28.64 -14.62 4.62
C SER A 141 29.27 -15.97 4.38
N PHE A 142 30.38 -16.22 5.08
CA PHE A 142 31.01 -17.53 5.04
C PHE A 142 30.22 -18.54 5.86
N HIS A 143 30.08 -19.75 5.33
CA HIS A 143 29.42 -20.87 5.98
C HIS A 143 30.25 -21.40 7.16
N SER A 144 31.58 -21.48 7.00
CA SER A 144 32.48 -21.95 8.06
C SER A 144 32.65 -20.94 9.20
N ILE A 145 32.45 -19.64 8.93
CA ILE A 145 32.59 -18.56 9.92
C ILE A 145 31.40 -17.59 9.78
N PRO A 146 30.23 -17.90 10.36
CA PRO A 146 28.99 -17.13 10.16
C PRO A 146 29.03 -15.64 10.53
N ASN A 147 29.99 -15.22 11.37
CA ASN A 147 30.17 -13.81 11.72
C ASN A 147 30.93 -13.01 10.65
N TYR A 148 31.55 -13.68 9.68
CA TYR A 148 32.25 -13.06 8.57
C TYR A 148 31.23 -12.71 7.50
N VAL A 149 30.93 -11.42 7.38
CA VAL A 149 29.96 -10.87 6.44
C VAL A 149 30.66 -9.90 5.51
N PHE A 150 30.34 -9.99 4.22
CA PHE A 150 30.79 -9.09 3.20
C PHE A 150 29.59 -8.35 2.61
N ALA A 151 29.78 -7.07 2.32
CA ALA A 151 28.79 -6.21 1.70
C ALA A 151 29.34 -5.64 0.40
N GLY A 152 28.60 -5.82 -0.69
CA GLY A 152 28.87 -5.14 -1.95
C GLY A 152 28.16 -3.79 -1.94
N ILE A 153 28.90 -2.70 -2.08
CA ILE A 153 28.34 -1.35 -2.14
C ILE A 153 28.55 -0.80 -3.56
N GLY A 154 27.46 -0.73 -4.32
CA GLY A 154 27.44 -0.13 -5.65
C GLY A 154 27.26 1.39 -5.59
N VAL A 155 27.97 2.14 -6.45
CA VAL A 155 27.80 3.59 -6.57
C VAL A 155 26.99 3.91 -7.83
N LYS A 156 25.85 4.59 -7.66
CA LYS A 156 24.95 5.00 -8.77
C LYS A 156 25.49 6.19 -9.58
N ASP A 157 26.40 6.98 -9.01
CA ASP A 157 26.96 8.18 -9.62
C ASP A 157 28.31 7.89 -10.28
N SER A 158 28.40 8.07 -11.61
CA SER A 158 29.62 7.82 -12.40
C SER A 158 30.76 8.79 -12.08
N SER A 159 30.49 9.88 -11.37
CA SER A 159 31.52 10.80 -10.85
C SER A 159 32.09 10.37 -9.49
N LYS A 160 31.50 9.36 -8.83
CA LYS A 160 31.84 8.93 -7.46
C LYS A 160 32.41 7.51 -7.37
N ILE A 161 33.01 7.03 -8.47
CA ILE A 161 33.43 5.63 -8.66
C ILE A 161 34.31 5.06 -7.54
N SER A 162 35.12 5.90 -6.88
CA SER A 162 36.02 5.53 -5.78
C SER A 162 35.33 5.26 -4.43
N ARG A 163 34.00 5.40 -4.35
CA ARG A 163 33.23 5.32 -3.10
C ARG A 163 32.52 3.98 -2.86
N GLY A 164 32.65 3.02 -3.79
CA GLY A 164 32.02 1.70 -3.71
C GLY A 164 32.97 0.58 -3.29
N GLY A 165 32.61 -0.65 -3.63
CA GLY A 165 33.45 -1.84 -3.53
C GLY A 165 32.93 -2.84 -2.52
N VAL A 166 33.83 -3.67 -1.99
CA VAL A 166 33.53 -4.71 -1.02
C VAL A 166 33.96 -4.25 0.38
N TYR A 167 33.04 -4.38 1.34
CA TYR A 167 33.31 -4.15 2.75
C TYR A 167 33.18 -5.46 3.51
N PHE A 168 33.98 -5.61 4.55
CA PHE A 168 34.04 -6.81 5.37
C PHE A 168 33.75 -6.46 6.82
N SER A 169 33.08 -7.38 7.51
CA SER A 169 32.82 -7.36 8.93
C SER A 169 33.11 -8.75 9.51
N ASN A 170 33.83 -8.80 10.63
CA ASN A 170 34.10 -10.03 11.38
C ASN A 170 33.16 -10.22 12.59
N ASN A 171 32.21 -9.32 12.79
CA ASN A 171 31.27 -9.29 13.90
C ASN A 171 29.83 -9.09 13.40
N PHE A 172 29.49 -9.71 12.27
CA PHE A 172 28.15 -9.71 11.68
C PHE A 172 27.58 -8.29 11.44
N GLY A 173 28.40 -7.41 10.90
CA GLY A 173 27.98 -6.08 10.44
C GLY A 173 27.97 -4.98 11.49
N GLN A 174 28.45 -5.22 12.72
CA GLN A 174 28.57 -4.18 13.75
C GLN A 174 29.67 -3.14 13.42
N THR A 175 30.78 -3.60 12.84
CA THR A 175 31.85 -2.74 12.33
C THR A 175 32.32 -3.20 10.97
N TRP A 176 32.70 -2.26 10.12
CA TRP A 176 33.09 -2.52 8.73
C TRP A 176 34.52 -2.06 8.44
N GLN A 177 35.12 -2.68 7.45
CA GLN A 177 36.39 -2.26 6.85
C GLN A 177 36.32 -2.47 5.34
N SER A 178 36.91 -1.55 4.57
CA SER A 178 37.00 -1.74 3.12
C SER A 178 37.97 -2.87 2.78
N LYS A 179 37.60 -3.70 1.80
CA LYS A 179 38.40 -4.82 1.26
C LYS A 179 38.46 -4.71 -0.24
N ASN A 180 39.14 -3.68 -0.72
CA ASN A 180 39.20 -3.33 -2.15
C ASN A 180 40.58 -3.53 -2.80
N THR A 181 41.60 -3.93 -2.04
CA THR A 181 42.97 -4.07 -2.59
C THR A 181 43.02 -5.14 -3.67
N GLY A 182 43.44 -4.77 -4.89
CA GLY A 182 43.43 -5.63 -6.07
C GLY A 182 42.18 -5.52 -6.94
N LEU A 183 41.11 -4.86 -6.49
CA LEU A 183 39.96 -4.52 -7.34
C LEU A 183 40.26 -3.25 -8.14
N VAL A 184 40.55 -3.40 -9.42
CA VAL A 184 40.93 -2.29 -10.33
C VAL A 184 39.78 -1.29 -10.54
N LEU A 185 38.52 -1.75 -10.40
CA LEU A 185 37.33 -0.90 -10.32
C LEU A 185 36.46 -1.31 -9.13
N THR A 186 36.12 -0.35 -8.27
CA THR A 186 35.24 -0.56 -7.10
C THR A 186 33.74 -0.57 -7.46
N LYS A 187 33.38 -0.68 -8.74
CA LYS A 187 31.98 -0.83 -9.20
C LYS A 187 31.57 -2.29 -9.17
N THR A 188 31.31 -2.80 -7.97
CA THR A 188 30.81 -4.16 -7.79
C THR A 188 29.33 -4.23 -8.19
N THR A 189 28.99 -5.13 -9.11
CA THR A 189 27.60 -5.41 -9.54
C THR A 189 26.94 -6.43 -8.61
N ARG A 190 27.70 -7.46 -8.21
CA ARG A 190 27.28 -8.51 -7.28
C ARG A 190 28.52 -9.12 -6.60
N ILE A 191 28.37 -9.61 -5.37
CA ILE A 191 29.35 -10.51 -4.73
C ILE A 191 28.68 -11.84 -4.45
N TYR A 192 29.46 -12.90 -4.38
CA TYR A 192 28.97 -14.26 -4.14
C TYR A 192 29.99 -15.06 -3.35
N SER A 193 29.53 -15.85 -2.39
CA SER A 193 30.35 -16.84 -1.66
C SER A 193 29.87 -18.25 -1.99
N SER A 194 30.81 -19.16 -2.26
CA SER A 194 30.50 -20.58 -2.47
C SER A 194 30.28 -21.34 -1.15
N ASN A 195 29.90 -22.61 -1.26
CA ASN A 195 29.75 -23.50 -0.10
C ASN A 195 31.10 -23.80 0.59
N THR A 196 32.21 -23.70 -0.15
CA THR A 196 33.58 -23.80 0.38
C THR A 196 34.20 -22.46 0.75
N ASP A 197 33.39 -21.40 0.86
CA ASP A 197 33.80 -20.04 1.24
C ASP A 197 34.78 -19.35 0.27
N ASP A 198 34.82 -19.79 -1.00
CA ASP A 198 35.45 -18.99 -2.07
C ASP A 198 34.60 -17.73 -2.31
N LEU A 199 35.23 -16.55 -2.31
CA LEU A 199 34.56 -15.25 -2.48
C LEU A 199 34.85 -14.63 -3.85
N TYR A 200 33.79 -14.22 -4.53
CA TYR A 200 33.83 -13.65 -5.87
C TYR A 200 33.18 -12.27 -5.92
N ALA A 201 33.69 -11.39 -6.79
CA ALA A 201 33.12 -10.08 -7.07
C ALA A 201 32.97 -9.87 -8.58
N CYS A 202 31.75 -9.63 -9.02
CA CYS A 202 31.43 -9.21 -10.36
C CYS A 202 31.58 -7.69 -10.46
N THR A 203 32.19 -7.19 -11.54
CA THR A 203 32.41 -5.75 -11.72
C THR A 203 31.89 -5.26 -13.07
N LEU A 204 31.45 -4.00 -13.06
CA LEU A 204 31.12 -3.29 -14.29
C LEU A 204 32.40 -2.76 -14.94
N GLY A 205 32.80 -3.37 -16.06
CA GLY A 205 33.92 -2.96 -16.90
C GLY A 205 35.30 -3.56 -16.55
N ALA A 206 35.43 -4.31 -15.45
CA ALA A 206 36.70 -4.97 -15.08
C ALA A 206 36.60 -6.50 -14.94
N GLY A 207 35.46 -7.10 -15.28
CA GLY A 207 35.27 -8.56 -15.27
C GLY A 207 34.98 -9.15 -13.88
N LEU A 208 35.38 -10.41 -13.70
CA LEU A 208 35.20 -11.19 -12.47
C LEU A 208 36.50 -11.20 -11.65
N PHE A 209 36.39 -11.07 -10.33
CA PHE A 209 37.51 -11.19 -9.40
C PHE A 209 37.26 -12.26 -8.36
N LYS A 210 38.33 -12.94 -7.92
CA LYS A 210 38.34 -13.84 -6.78
C LYS A 210 39.16 -13.22 -5.65
N PHE A 211 38.68 -13.36 -4.42
CA PHE A 211 39.42 -12.95 -3.23
C PHE A 211 40.27 -14.09 -2.70
N ASP A 212 41.56 -13.83 -2.46
CA ASP A 212 42.44 -14.73 -1.75
C ASP A 212 42.47 -14.35 -0.26
N THR A 213 41.99 -15.25 0.59
CA THR A 213 41.94 -15.07 2.04
C THR A 213 43.32 -15.05 2.69
N THR A 214 44.35 -15.61 2.05
CA THR A 214 45.72 -15.63 2.57
C THR A 214 46.42 -14.30 2.30
N SER A 215 46.48 -13.88 1.04
CA SER A 215 47.11 -12.60 0.66
C SER A 215 46.23 -11.38 0.96
N GLN A 216 44.93 -11.57 1.20
CA GLN A 216 43.94 -10.50 1.37
C GLN A 216 43.82 -9.60 0.13
N LEU A 217 44.07 -10.16 -1.06
CA LEU A 217 44.03 -9.47 -2.35
C LEU A 217 42.95 -10.04 -3.25
N TRP A 218 42.40 -9.18 -4.09
CA TRP A 218 41.59 -9.59 -5.23
C TRP A 218 42.46 -9.79 -6.47
N SER A 219 42.18 -10.84 -7.22
CA SER A 219 42.78 -11.11 -8.53
C SER A 219 41.71 -11.36 -9.57
N ALA A 220 41.94 -10.90 -10.80
CA ALA A 220 41.02 -11.16 -11.91
C ALA A 220 40.97 -12.67 -12.19
N LEU A 221 39.76 -13.20 -12.41
CA LEU A 221 39.51 -14.60 -12.68
C LEU A 221 38.92 -14.76 -14.08
N GLY A 222 39.80 -15.07 -15.04
CA GLY A 222 39.48 -15.12 -16.47
C GLY A 222 39.59 -13.76 -17.17
N SER A 223 39.54 -13.79 -18.50
CA SER A 223 39.53 -12.59 -19.35
C SER A 223 38.16 -12.44 -19.99
N PHE A 224 37.40 -11.43 -19.54
CA PHE A 224 36.12 -11.09 -20.12
C PHE A 224 36.25 -9.74 -20.83
N ASP A 225 35.98 -9.69 -22.13
CA ASP A 225 35.90 -8.44 -22.90
C ASP A 225 34.60 -7.66 -22.61
N ASP A 226 33.97 -7.91 -21.45
CA ASP A 226 32.63 -7.47 -21.10
C ASP A 226 32.46 -7.33 -19.58
N SER A 227 31.43 -6.57 -19.17
CA SER A 227 31.04 -6.49 -17.76
C SER A 227 30.41 -7.79 -17.29
N VAL A 228 30.83 -8.27 -16.12
CA VAL A 228 30.20 -9.41 -15.46
C VAL A 228 29.11 -8.88 -14.53
N THR A 229 27.89 -9.34 -14.76
CA THR A 229 26.68 -8.83 -14.09
C THR A 229 26.23 -9.73 -12.96
N CYS A 230 26.43 -11.04 -13.09
CA CYS A 230 26.11 -12.02 -12.07
C CYS A 230 27.01 -13.26 -12.16
N ILE A 231 27.06 -14.01 -11.06
CA ILE A 231 27.77 -15.28 -10.93
C ILE A 231 26.95 -16.24 -10.06
N LYS A 232 27.02 -17.53 -10.37
CA LYS A 232 26.65 -18.63 -9.49
C LYS A 232 27.65 -19.76 -9.56
N VAL A 233 27.80 -20.45 -8.43
CA VAL A 233 28.57 -21.68 -8.30
C VAL A 233 27.57 -22.82 -8.20
N ASP A 234 27.86 -23.95 -8.85
CA ASP A 234 27.05 -25.16 -8.75
C ASP A 234 27.04 -25.64 -7.28
N PRO A 235 25.85 -25.80 -6.66
CA PRO A 235 25.75 -26.12 -5.24
C PRO A 235 26.28 -27.52 -4.88
N THR A 236 26.45 -28.41 -5.86
CA THR A 236 26.95 -29.78 -5.70
C THR A 236 28.42 -29.93 -6.09
N ASN A 237 28.98 -28.96 -6.83
CA ASN A 237 30.37 -28.96 -7.27
C ASN A 237 30.93 -27.55 -7.44
N ASP A 238 31.67 -27.08 -6.43
CA ASP A 238 32.30 -25.76 -6.41
C ASP A 238 33.33 -25.50 -7.54
N SER A 239 33.65 -26.50 -8.37
CA SER A 239 34.46 -26.31 -9.57
C SER A 239 33.69 -25.75 -10.75
N ILE A 240 32.35 -25.86 -10.73
CA ILE A 240 31.49 -25.42 -11.83
C ILE A 240 30.94 -24.04 -11.51
N LEU A 241 31.26 -23.06 -12.37
CA LEU A 241 30.82 -21.68 -12.24
C LEU A 241 30.04 -21.30 -13.50
N ILE A 242 29.00 -20.49 -13.34
CA ILE A 242 28.34 -19.79 -14.45
C ILE A 242 28.33 -18.31 -14.16
N VAL A 243 28.73 -17.52 -15.15
CA VAL A 243 28.67 -16.06 -15.10
C VAL A 243 27.77 -15.53 -16.19
N GLY A 244 27.05 -14.47 -15.87
CA GLY A 244 26.32 -13.67 -16.84
C GLY A 244 27.10 -12.43 -17.18
N THR A 245 27.06 -12.04 -18.45
CA THR A 245 27.67 -10.80 -18.91
C THR A 245 26.64 -9.83 -19.45
N TYR A 246 27.09 -8.58 -19.65
CA TYR A 246 26.25 -7.49 -20.12
C TYR A 246 25.83 -7.66 -21.59
N SER A 247 26.71 -8.18 -22.45
CA SER A 247 26.54 -8.22 -23.91
C SER A 247 26.74 -9.59 -24.55
N HIS A 248 27.25 -10.59 -23.82
CA HIS A 248 27.76 -11.85 -24.41
C HIS A 248 27.18 -13.12 -23.78
N TRP A 249 25.95 -13.07 -23.27
CA TRP A 249 25.24 -14.24 -22.74
C TRP A 249 25.90 -14.81 -21.46
N LEU A 250 25.81 -16.13 -21.28
CA LEU A 250 26.34 -16.89 -20.15
C LEU A 250 27.62 -17.62 -20.54
N PHE A 251 28.58 -17.63 -19.62
CA PHE A 251 29.80 -18.44 -19.73
C PHE A 251 29.85 -19.42 -18.56
N ARG A 252 30.35 -20.63 -18.84
CA ARG A 252 30.60 -21.66 -17.83
C ARG A 252 32.08 -21.94 -17.71
N SER A 253 32.53 -22.14 -16.48
CA SER A 253 33.77 -22.82 -16.15
C SER A 253 33.47 -24.14 -15.45
N LYS A 254 34.36 -25.14 -15.62
CA LYS A 254 34.30 -26.43 -14.92
C LYS A 254 35.53 -26.67 -14.03
N ASP A 255 36.37 -25.66 -13.87
CA ASP A 255 37.68 -25.72 -13.24
C ASP A 255 37.96 -24.47 -12.37
N LYS A 256 36.97 -24.03 -11.61
CA LYS A 256 37.07 -22.89 -10.68
C LYS A 256 37.41 -21.55 -11.33
N GLY A 257 36.96 -21.35 -12.57
CA GLY A 257 37.12 -20.11 -13.32
C GLY A 257 38.47 -19.96 -14.03
N LEU A 258 39.25 -21.05 -14.15
CA LEU A 258 40.51 -21.04 -14.91
C LEU A 258 40.25 -21.01 -16.41
N ASN A 259 39.29 -21.80 -16.90
CA ASN A 259 38.87 -21.81 -18.30
C ASN A 259 37.37 -21.58 -18.42
N TRP A 260 36.97 -20.89 -19.50
CA TRP A 260 35.59 -20.49 -19.76
C TRP A 260 35.13 -20.90 -21.16
N SER A 261 33.89 -21.38 -21.25
CA SER A 261 33.19 -21.67 -22.50
C SER A 261 31.82 -21.01 -22.51
N GLN A 262 31.44 -20.36 -23.60
CA GLN A 262 30.11 -19.77 -23.75
C GLN A 262 29.04 -20.87 -23.84
N LEU A 263 27.90 -20.68 -23.18
CA LEU A 263 26.74 -21.57 -23.31
C LEU A 263 25.92 -21.23 -24.56
N ASP A 264 25.16 -22.20 -25.07
CA ASP A 264 24.29 -22.01 -26.22
C ASP A 264 23.21 -20.95 -25.91
N LYS A 265 22.85 -20.14 -26.91
CA LYS A 265 21.82 -19.10 -26.78
C LYS A 265 20.42 -19.68 -27.08
N PRO A 266 19.36 -19.18 -26.43
CA PRO A 266 17.99 -19.57 -26.77
C PRO A 266 17.68 -19.27 -28.24
N SER A 267 17.11 -20.25 -28.96
CA SER A 267 16.71 -20.10 -30.36
C SER A 267 15.63 -19.04 -30.59
N GLN A 268 14.93 -18.64 -29.52
CA GLN A 268 13.93 -17.58 -29.52
C GLN A 268 14.53 -16.16 -29.52
N LEU A 269 15.86 -16.02 -29.43
CA LEU A 269 16.55 -14.74 -29.59
C LEU A 269 16.94 -14.60 -31.07
N ASN A 270 16.42 -13.57 -31.76
CA ASN A 270 16.76 -13.33 -33.17
C ASN A 270 18.25 -12.98 -33.33
N ASN A 271 18.89 -13.51 -34.38
CA ASN A 271 20.25 -13.12 -34.78
C ASN A 271 20.25 -11.63 -35.19
N GLY A 272 20.87 -10.76 -34.37
CA GLY A 272 21.07 -9.35 -34.68
C GLY A 272 20.31 -8.33 -33.81
N GLU A 273 19.46 -8.76 -32.87
CA GLU A 273 18.92 -7.86 -31.86
C GLU A 273 19.99 -7.46 -30.82
N LEU A 274 19.93 -6.23 -30.30
CA LEU A 274 20.83 -5.72 -29.24
C LEU A 274 21.03 -6.79 -28.15
N PRO A 275 22.27 -7.03 -27.72
CA PRO A 275 22.57 -8.15 -26.84
C PRO A 275 21.84 -7.98 -25.51
N ALA A 276 21.10 -9.01 -25.12
CA ALA A 276 20.31 -9.00 -23.90
C ALA A 276 21.21 -9.24 -22.68
N THR A 277 21.14 -8.37 -21.68
CA THR A 277 21.93 -8.49 -20.45
C THR A 277 21.40 -9.64 -19.58
N CYS A 278 22.28 -10.59 -19.23
CA CYS A 278 22.00 -11.62 -18.23
C CYS A 278 22.10 -11.00 -16.83
N TRP A 279 21.09 -11.19 -15.97
CA TRP A 279 21.08 -10.51 -14.67
C TRP A 279 21.12 -11.43 -13.47
N ASP A 280 20.51 -12.59 -13.61
CA ASP A 280 20.34 -13.53 -12.53
C ASP A 280 20.48 -14.93 -13.09
N ILE A 281 21.09 -15.79 -12.30
CA ILE A 281 21.32 -17.20 -12.61
C ILE A 281 20.90 -17.94 -11.36
N GLU A 282 20.16 -19.02 -11.49
CA GLU A 282 19.90 -19.95 -10.40
C GLU A 282 20.03 -21.39 -10.89
N PHE A 283 20.69 -22.22 -10.08
CA PHE A 283 20.65 -23.67 -10.25
C PHE A 283 19.42 -24.22 -9.53
N ASP A 284 18.81 -25.25 -10.10
CA ASP A 284 18.01 -26.14 -9.29
C ASP A 284 18.95 -26.97 -8.40
N PRO A 285 18.90 -26.83 -7.06
CA PRO A 285 19.80 -27.56 -6.19
C PRO A 285 19.50 -29.07 -6.11
N GLN A 286 18.33 -29.54 -6.58
CA GLN A 286 18.03 -30.97 -6.70
C GLN A 286 18.57 -31.57 -8.01
N ASN A 287 18.72 -30.74 -9.05
CA ASN A 287 19.26 -31.17 -10.34
C ASN A 287 19.97 -29.99 -11.02
N THR A 288 21.29 -29.92 -10.86
CA THR A 288 22.09 -28.77 -11.35
C THR A 288 22.24 -28.72 -12.88
N GLN A 289 21.69 -29.70 -13.61
CA GLN A 289 21.46 -29.57 -15.05
C GLN A 289 20.32 -28.60 -15.37
N VAL A 290 19.42 -28.36 -14.42
CA VAL A 290 18.36 -27.37 -14.54
C VAL A 290 18.90 -26.01 -14.09
N ILE A 291 18.90 -25.06 -15.02
CA ILE A 291 19.46 -23.72 -14.82
C ILE A 291 18.43 -22.71 -15.26
N TYR A 292 18.20 -21.71 -14.42
CA TYR A 292 17.32 -20.59 -14.70
C TYR A 292 18.16 -19.34 -14.94
N THR A 293 17.73 -18.51 -15.89
CA THR A 293 18.37 -17.23 -16.16
C THR A 293 17.35 -16.20 -16.64
N ARG A 294 17.67 -14.92 -16.45
CA ARG A 294 16.83 -13.82 -16.89
C ARG A 294 17.57 -12.81 -17.76
N LEU A 295 16.84 -12.30 -18.75
CA LEU A 295 17.31 -11.33 -19.74
C LEU A 295 16.55 -10.01 -19.75
N TYR A 296 17.30 -8.92 -19.87
CA TYR A 296 16.80 -7.57 -20.13
C TYR A 296 16.80 -7.22 -21.63
N SER A 297 15.83 -6.41 -22.07
CA SER A 297 15.60 -6.05 -23.48
C SER A 297 16.62 -5.09 -24.07
N ASP A 298 17.22 -4.24 -23.22
CA ASP A 298 18.15 -3.20 -23.64
C ASP A 298 19.45 -3.26 -22.82
N GLN A 299 20.52 -2.72 -23.41
CA GLN A 299 21.83 -2.48 -22.79
C GLN A 299 21.72 -1.34 -21.77
N GLU A 300 20.92 -1.52 -20.71
CA GLU A 300 20.85 -0.58 -19.60
C GLU A 300 21.05 -1.30 -18.28
N ILE A 301 22.04 -0.82 -17.52
CA ILE A 301 22.27 -1.20 -16.13
C ILE A 301 21.03 -0.79 -15.31
N PRO A 302 20.20 -1.74 -14.80
CA PRO A 302 18.96 -1.51 -14.07
C PRO A 302 19.01 -0.52 -12.90
N TRP A 303 20.22 -0.25 -12.36
CA TRP A 303 20.44 0.68 -11.26
C TRP A 303 20.91 2.07 -11.66
N TYR A 304 21.41 2.26 -12.89
CA TYR A 304 22.14 3.49 -13.21
C TYR A 304 21.22 4.65 -13.58
N GLN A 305 20.13 4.46 -14.35
CA GLN A 305 19.34 5.63 -14.82
C GLN A 305 17.84 5.45 -15.08
N ASN A 306 17.25 4.25 -14.99
CA ASN A 306 15.87 4.06 -15.46
C ASN A 306 14.89 3.50 -14.41
N SER A 307 13.82 4.23 -14.12
CA SER A 307 12.69 3.77 -13.31
C SER A 307 11.92 2.62 -13.96
N ASN A 308 12.13 2.35 -15.25
CA ASN A 308 11.35 1.43 -16.08
C ASN A 308 12.04 0.09 -16.37
N ALA A 309 13.14 -0.25 -15.67
CA ALA A 309 13.89 -1.48 -15.93
C ALA A 309 13.02 -2.77 -15.82
N ALA A 310 12.00 -2.79 -14.94
CA ALA A 310 11.08 -3.91 -14.83
C ALA A 310 10.14 -4.07 -16.05
N SER A 311 9.94 -3.05 -16.88
CA SER A 311 9.16 -3.18 -18.14
C SER A 311 9.99 -3.62 -19.34
N MET A 312 11.29 -3.84 -19.16
CA MET A 312 12.29 -4.05 -20.22
C MET A 312 12.94 -5.44 -20.12
N THR A 313 12.16 -6.52 -20.13
CA THR A 313 12.69 -7.90 -20.11
C THR A 313 12.41 -8.66 -21.39
N LYS A 314 13.43 -9.35 -21.96
CA LYS A 314 13.19 -10.35 -23.03
C LYS A 314 12.55 -11.63 -22.49
N GLY A 315 12.54 -11.78 -21.17
CA GLY A 315 11.88 -12.84 -20.42
C GLY A 315 12.88 -13.70 -19.66
N THR A 316 12.38 -14.82 -19.17
CA THR A 316 13.12 -15.74 -18.33
C THR A 316 13.21 -17.07 -19.02
N PHE A 317 14.37 -17.68 -18.94
CA PHE A 317 14.71 -18.89 -19.65
C PHE A 317 15.17 -19.93 -18.65
N TYR A 318 14.88 -21.19 -18.96
CA TYR A 318 15.42 -22.33 -18.24
C TYR A 318 16.01 -23.33 -19.22
N SER A 319 17.04 -24.01 -18.76
CA SER A 319 17.60 -25.20 -19.39
C SER A 319 17.36 -26.39 -18.48
N ILE A 320 17.28 -27.59 -19.04
CA ILE A 320 17.23 -28.86 -18.29
C ILE A 320 18.40 -29.79 -18.63
N ASP A 321 19.29 -29.35 -19.52
CA ASP A 321 20.38 -30.11 -20.11
C ASP A 321 21.74 -29.43 -19.87
N GLY A 322 21.83 -28.66 -18.79
CA GLY A 322 23.05 -27.97 -18.43
C GLY A 322 23.39 -26.85 -19.42
N GLY A 323 22.41 -26.15 -19.98
CA GLY A 323 22.60 -24.96 -20.80
C GLY A 323 22.91 -25.20 -22.28
N SER A 324 22.72 -26.42 -22.78
CA SER A 324 22.82 -26.75 -24.21
C SER A 324 21.56 -26.35 -24.97
N SER A 325 20.41 -26.31 -24.32
CA SER A 325 19.17 -25.76 -24.88
C SER A 325 18.36 -24.97 -23.84
N TRP A 326 17.57 -24.02 -24.32
CA TRP A 326 16.82 -23.08 -23.47
C TRP A 326 15.36 -22.95 -23.90
N LYS A 327 14.48 -22.91 -22.90
CA LYS A 327 13.04 -22.70 -23.06
C LYS A 327 12.61 -21.47 -22.26
N LYS A 328 11.68 -20.69 -22.80
CA LYS A 328 11.14 -19.49 -22.14
C LYS A 328 10.06 -19.86 -21.11
N LEU A 329 10.12 -19.29 -19.91
CA LEU A 329 9.09 -19.39 -18.86
C LEU A 329 7.91 -18.44 -19.13
N SER A 330 6.71 -18.84 -18.69
CA SER A 330 5.46 -18.08 -18.80
C SER A 330 5.30 -16.96 -17.76
N SER A 331 6.32 -16.72 -16.93
CA SER A 331 6.26 -15.93 -15.69
C SER A 331 6.03 -14.41 -15.86
N GLY A 332 6.26 -13.88 -17.07
CA GLY A 332 6.36 -12.44 -17.30
C GLY A 332 7.63 -11.83 -16.71
N SER A 333 7.67 -10.49 -16.63
CA SER A 333 8.80 -9.74 -16.06
C SER A 333 8.81 -9.78 -14.53
N PHE A 334 10.00 -9.80 -13.92
CA PHE A 334 10.22 -9.80 -12.47
C PHE A 334 11.42 -8.89 -12.10
N THR A 335 12.03 -8.99 -10.94
CA THR A 335 13.18 -8.19 -10.47
C THR A 335 14.27 -9.08 -9.90
N ASP A 336 13.89 -10.14 -9.19
CA ASP A 336 14.77 -11.12 -8.57
C ASP A 336 14.17 -12.52 -8.70
N MET A 337 15.00 -13.55 -8.64
CA MET A 337 14.57 -14.96 -8.60
C MET A 337 15.28 -15.70 -7.47
N LEU A 338 14.55 -16.63 -6.85
CA LEU A 338 15.13 -17.65 -5.98
C LEU A 338 14.57 -19.02 -6.38
N VAL A 339 15.45 -20.01 -6.47
CA VAL A 339 15.08 -21.41 -6.69
C VAL A 339 15.47 -22.19 -5.44
N ASP A 340 14.46 -22.75 -4.79
CA ASP A 340 14.62 -23.55 -3.58
C ASP A 340 14.43 -25.04 -3.92
N GLY A 341 15.35 -25.85 -3.41
CA GLY A 341 15.31 -27.31 -3.51
C GLY A 341 14.23 -27.97 -2.66
N PHE A 342 13.37 -27.21 -2.01
CA PHE A 342 12.15 -27.76 -1.43
C PHE A 342 11.18 -28.20 -2.54
N SER A 343 10.80 -29.48 -2.53
CA SER A 343 9.86 -30.07 -3.48
C SER A 343 8.67 -30.70 -2.78
N GLN A 344 7.44 -30.37 -3.19
CA GLN A 344 6.26 -31.19 -2.88
C GLN A 344 5.99 -32.16 -4.03
N LEU A 345 5.47 -33.36 -3.73
CA LEU A 345 5.02 -34.30 -4.75
C LEU A 345 3.77 -33.74 -5.44
N THR A 346 3.89 -33.27 -6.67
CA THR A 346 2.73 -32.92 -7.50
C THR A 346 2.36 -34.08 -8.41
N SER A 347 1.15 -34.61 -8.29
CA SER A 347 0.61 -35.61 -9.22
C SER A 347 -0.07 -34.90 -10.39
N SER A 348 0.62 -34.76 -11.51
CA SER A 348 -0.01 -34.56 -12.81
C SER A 348 0.75 -35.40 -13.84
N ASP A 349 0.02 -36.24 -14.57
CA ASP A 349 0.48 -37.07 -15.70
C ASP A 349 1.49 -38.19 -15.39
N ASN A 350 1.18 -39.06 -14.42
CA ASN A 350 1.79 -40.40 -14.23
C ASN A 350 3.33 -40.51 -14.15
N LEU A 351 4.04 -39.41 -13.89
CA LEU A 351 5.43 -39.40 -13.45
C LEU A 351 5.57 -38.46 -12.26
N SER A 352 6.00 -38.99 -11.12
CA SER A 352 6.34 -38.21 -9.91
C SER A 352 7.60 -37.39 -10.16
N VAL A 353 7.49 -36.20 -10.74
CA VAL A 353 8.63 -35.29 -10.90
C VAL A 353 8.70 -34.38 -9.68
N ARG A 354 9.77 -34.47 -8.88
CA ARG A 354 10.08 -33.45 -7.89
C ARG A 354 10.32 -32.14 -8.64
N SER A 355 9.51 -31.14 -8.37
CA SER A 355 9.68 -29.82 -8.97
C SER A 355 10.13 -28.86 -7.89
N SER A 356 11.25 -28.17 -8.13
CA SER A 356 11.75 -27.13 -7.24
C SER A 356 10.79 -25.95 -7.19
N ARG A 357 10.78 -25.28 -6.04
CA ARG A 357 9.99 -24.09 -5.80
C ARG A 357 10.70 -22.88 -6.39
N ILE A 358 10.01 -22.12 -7.22
CA ILE A 358 10.54 -20.90 -7.85
C ILE A 358 9.80 -19.70 -7.28
N ILE A 359 10.54 -18.77 -6.70
CA ILE A 359 10.03 -17.50 -6.21
C ILE A 359 10.57 -16.41 -7.12
N ILE A 360 9.67 -15.56 -7.60
CA ILE A 360 10.03 -14.40 -8.40
C ILE A 360 9.40 -13.15 -7.77
N THR A 361 10.17 -12.08 -7.71
CA THR A 361 9.70 -10.79 -7.20
C THR A 361 9.58 -9.76 -8.32
N GLY A 362 8.83 -8.68 -8.19
CA GLY A 362 8.66 -7.70 -9.26
C GLY A 362 8.14 -6.38 -8.72
N GLY A 363 7.66 -5.51 -9.61
CA GLY A 363 6.88 -4.32 -9.25
C GLY A 363 5.38 -4.50 -9.48
N GLY A 364 4.57 -3.61 -8.93
CA GLY A 364 3.12 -3.55 -9.08
C GLY A 364 2.33 -4.52 -8.19
N GLY A 365 1.10 -4.83 -8.58
CA GLY A 365 0.17 -5.68 -7.83
C GLY A 365 0.49 -7.19 -7.86
N SER A 366 1.53 -7.60 -8.58
CA SER A 366 2.02 -8.99 -8.66
C SER A 366 3.52 -9.08 -8.34
N ASN A 367 3.96 -8.26 -7.39
CA ASN A 367 5.34 -8.11 -6.96
C ASN A 367 5.97 -9.35 -6.31
N ILE A 368 5.21 -10.36 -5.89
CA ILE A 368 5.74 -11.65 -5.47
C ILE A 368 4.88 -12.75 -6.05
N LYS A 369 5.50 -13.69 -6.75
CA LYS A 369 4.86 -14.90 -7.23
C LYS A 369 5.68 -16.12 -6.87
N MET A 370 4.99 -17.22 -6.59
CA MET A 370 5.62 -18.50 -6.29
C MET A 370 5.05 -19.59 -7.20
N SER A 371 5.91 -20.50 -7.62
CA SER A 371 5.59 -21.69 -8.39
C SER A 371 6.11 -22.91 -7.66
N ASN A 372 5.26 -23.93 -7.51
CA ASN A 372 5.60 -25.22 -6.91
C ASN A 372 5.66 -26.35 -7.94
N ASN A 373 5.71 -25.99 -9.23
CA ASN A 373 5.72 -26.94 -10.36
C ASN A 373 6.78 -26.55 -11.40
N GLY A 374 7.95 -26.09 -10.94
CA GLY A 374 9.10 -25.82 -11.82
C GLY A 374 8.88 -24.64 -12.77
N GLY A 375 8.00 -23.71 -12.42
CA GLY A 375 7.70 -22.52 -13.22
C GLY A 375 6.61 -22.70 -14.28
N VAL A 376 5.87 -23.81 -14.28
CA VAL A 376 4.74 -24.04 -15.20
C VAL A 376 3.59 -23.07 -14.90
N SER A 377 3.27 -22.86 -13.63
CA SER A 377 2.29 -21.87 -13.18
C SER A 377 2.73 -21.14 -11.91
N PHE A 378 2.25 -19.91 -11.76
CA PHE A 378 2.63 -19.00 -10.68
C PHE A 378 1.39 -18.48 -9.94
N GLN A 379 1.45 -18.44 -8.61
CA GLN A 379 0.46 -17.82 -7.74
C GLN A 379 1.03 -16.52 -7.15
N ILE A 380 0.20 -15.47 -7.03
CA ILE A 380 0.60 -14.23 -6.34
C ILE A 380 0.61 -14.48 -4.84
N LYS A 381 1.73 -14.15 -4.18
CA LYS A 381 2.00 -14.42 -2.75
C LYS A 381 2.51 -13.15 -2.05
N ASN A 382 1.72 -12.07 -2.09
CA ASN A 382 2.14 -10.76 -1.59
C ASN A 382 1.28 -10.21 -0.43
N LYS A 383 0.38 -11.02 0.13
CA LYS A 383 -0.53 -10.59 1.21
C LYS A 383 0.26 -10.09 2.41
N GLY A 384 -0.06 -8.89 2.90
CA GLY A 384 0.64 -8.22 4.00
C GLY A 384 1.79 -7.29 3.56
N ILE A 385 2.20 -7.33 2.29
CA ILE A 385 3.19 -6.39 1.73
C ILE A 385 2.47 -5.12 1.27
N ALA A 386 2.41 -4.16 2.17
CA ALA A 386 1.64 -2.94 2.03
C ALA A 386 2.49 -1.80 1.43
N THR A 387 3.07 -1.97 0.25
CA THR A 387 4.08 -1.03 -0.31
C THR A 387 3.61 -0.27 -1.55
N VAL A 388 2.31 -0.35 -1.86
CA VAL A 388 1.70 0.40 -2.96
C VAL A 388 1.63 1.87 -2.61
N LEU A 389 2.16 2.74 -3.47
CA LEU A 389 2.08 4.19 -3.30
C LEU A 389 0.65 4.68 -3.57
N VAL A 390 -0.09 4.90 -2.49
CA VAL A 390 -1.45 5.47 -2.53
C VAL A 390 -1.37 6.98 -2.30
N ASN A 391 -1.93 7.74 -3.24
CA ASN A 391 -1.95 9.21 -3.20
C ASN A 391 -3.27 9.76 -2.69
N ARG A 392 -4.36 9.02 -2.91
CA ARG A 392 -5.70 9.41 -2.49
C ARG A 392 -6.50 8.24 -1.94
N VAL A 393 -7.31 8.52 -0.95
CA VAL A 393 -8.33 7.61 -0.42
C VAL A 393 -9.63 8.37 -0.25
N THR A 394 -10.75 7.76 -0.60
CA THR A 394 -12.07 8.35 -0.38
C THR A 394 -13.08 7.27 -0.03
N VAL A 395 -14.10 7.66 0.73
CA VAL A 395 -15.18 6.77 1.16
C VAL A 395 -16.49 7.41 0.77
N ASP A 396 -17.35 6.64 0.11
CA ASP A 396 -18.66 7.12 -0.26
C ASP A 396 -19.71 6.93 0.85
N LYS A 397 -20.91 7.46 0.60
CA LYS A 397 -22.04 7.35 1.53
C LYS A 397 -22.49 5.92 1.85
N TYR A 398 -22.08 4.94 1.04
CA TYR A 398 -22.40 3.52 1.22
C TYR A 398 -21.29 2.76 1.97
N GLY A 399 -20.18 3.42 2.30
CA GLY A 399 -19.02 2.81 2.96
C GLY A 399 -18.07 2.07 2.01
N ARG A 400 -18.20 2.28 0.68
CA ARG A 400 -17.24 1.76 -0.29
C ARG A 400 -15.99 2.63 -0.23
N VAL A 401 -14.82 2.00 -0.14
CA VAL A 401 -13.53 2.67 -0.07
C VAL A 401 -12.89 2.61 -1.43
N PHE A 402 -12.38 3.73 -1.89
CA PHE A 402 -11.73 3.85 -3.18
C PHE A 402 -10.36 4.46 -2.99
N MET A 403 -9.46 4.12 -3.89
CA MET A 403 -8.10 4.64 -3.86
C MET A 403 -7.61 5.04 -5.25
N GLY A 404 -6.72 6.04 -5.25
CA GLY A 404 -5.87 6.37 -6.39
C GLY A 404 -4.42 6.03 -6.05
N ALA A 405 -3.79 5.19 -6.87
CA ALA A 405 -2.38 4.82 -6.78
C ALA A 405 -1.66 5.07 -8.12
N GLU A 406 -0.32 5.07 -8.09
CA GLU A 406 0.51 5.20 -9.30
C GLU A 406 0.26 4.06 -10.30
N ALA A 407 -0.08 2.86 -9.81
CA ALA A 407 -0.36 1.68 -10.62
C ALA A 407 -1.80 1.58 -11.13
N GLY A 408 -2.67 2.54 -10.81
CA GLY A 408 -4.09 2.52 -11.20
C GLY A 408 -5.04 2.95 -10.08
N ALA A 409 -6.34 2.88 -10.34
CA ALA A 409 -7.39 3.03 -9.34
C ALA A 409 -7.93 1.66 -8.92
N ALA A 410 -8.29 1.52 -7.65
CA ALA A 410 -8.99 0.33 -7.19
C ALA A 410 -10.13 0.70 -6.25
N LEU A 411 -11.08 -0.24 -6.18
CA LEU A 411 -12.25 -0.18 -5.34
C LEU A 411 -12.20 -1.34 -4.35
N LEU A 412 -12.50 -1.01 -3.10
CA LEU A 412 -12.81 -1.95 -2.04
C LEU A 412 -14.30 -1.83 -1.69
N ARG A 413 -15.07 -2.86 -2.08
CA ARG A 413 -16.53 -2.90 -1.87
C ARG A 413 -16.92 -3.25 -0.44
N ASN A 414 -16.10 -4.03 0.26
CA ASN A 414 -16.37 -4.52 1.61
C ASN A 414 -15.08 -4.57 2.43
N ILE A 415 -15.13 -4.09 3.67
CA ILE A 415 -14.07 -4.27 4.67
C ILE A 415 -14.48 -5.46 5.53
N GLN A 416 -13.78 -6.60 5.40
CA GLN A 416 -13.99 -7.77 6.26
C GLN A 416 -12.76 -7.98 7.16
N GLY A 417 -12.65 -7.15 8.22
CA GLY A 417 -11.50 -7.20 9.13
C GLY A 417 -10.18 -6.95 8.40
N ILE A 418 -9.17 -7.78 8.66
CA ILE A 418 -7.81 -7.68 8.07
C ILE A 418 -7.78 -8.20 6.60
N GLN A 419 -8.88 -8.75 6.08
CA GLN A 419 -8.97 -9.20 4.69
C GLN A 419 -9.83 -8.27 3.85
N SER A 420 -9.19 -7.62 2.89
CA SER A 420 -9.77 -6.66 1.94
C SER A 420 -9.39 -7.07 0.53
N ASN A 421 -10.35 -7.57 -0.22
CA ASN A 421 -10.17 -7.90 -1.63
C ASN A 421 -10.37 -6.63 -2.45
N TRP A 422 -9.27 -5.94 -2.75
CA TRP A 422 -9.29 -4.83 -3.69
C TRP A 422 -9.57 -5.33 -5.10
N GLN A 423 -10.59 -4.76 -5.71
CA GLN A 423 -10.87 -4.91 -7.13
C GLN A 423 -10.19 -3.77 -7.88
N PHE A 424 -9.14 -4.08 -8.64
CA PHE A 424 -8.58 -3.11 -9.58
C PHE A 424 -9.64 -2.76 -10.61
N LEU A 425 -9.86 -1.46 -10.83
CA LEU A 425 -10.86 -0.96 -11.74
C LEU A 425 -10.22 -0.66 -13.10
N ASN A 426 -10.83 -1.14 -14.17
CA ASN A 426 -10.44 -0.79 -15.52
C ASN A 426 -10.99 0.60 -15.90
N ILE A 427 -10.55 1.64 -15.21
CA ILE A 427 -11.11 3.00 -15.34
C ILE A 427 -10.80 3.68 -16.68
N SER A 428 -9.90 3.10 -17.49
CA SER A 428 -9.53 3.61 -18.81
C SER A 428 -9.22 2.45 -19.77
N PRO A 429 -9.24 2.70 -21.10
CA PRO A 429 -8.79 1.74 -22.10
C PRO A 429 -7.36 1.26 -21.80
N LYS A 430 -7.06 0.00 -22.16
CA LYS A 430 -5.80 -0.69 -21.81
C LYS A 430 -4.53 0.08 -22.18
N ASP A 431 -4.50 0.72 -23.35
CA ASP A 431 -3.40 1.52 -23.86
C ASP A 431 -3.26 2.90 -23.16
N GLU A 432 -4.30 3.33 -22.46
CA GLU A 432 -4.35 4.59 -21.71
C GLU A 432 -4.25 4.36 -20.18
N ARG A 433 -3.95 3.15 -19.68
CA ARG A 433 -3.93 2.84 -18.23
C ARG A 433 -2.74 3.42 -17.48
N ASN A 434 -1.60 3.60 -18.12
CA ASN A 434 -0.40 4.17 -17.48
C ASN A 434 -0.63 5.64 -17.08
N GLY A 435 -0.21 6.04 -15.87
CA GLY A 435 -0.32 7.42 -15.38
C GLY A 435 -1.02 7.57 -14.03
N TYR A 436 -0.92 8.77 -13.44
CA TYR A 436 -1.37 9.05 -12.07
C TYR A 436 -2.86 9.34 -12.01
N ASN A 437 -3.53 8.76 -11.02
CA ASN A 437 -4.94 9.01 -10.70
C ASN A 437 -5.02 10.01 -9.55
N TRP A 438 -5.52 11.21 -9.84
CA TRP A 438 -5.42 12.36 -8.92
C TRP A 438 -6.60 12.53 -8.00
N GLN A 439 -7.82 12.25 -8.48
CA GLN A 439 -9.03 12.30 -7.68
C GLN A 439 -10.12 11.44 -8.32
N MET A 440 -11.06 11.01 -7.48
CA MET A 440 -12.24 10.28 -7.90
C MET A 440 -13.46 10.80 -7.13
N VAL A 441 -14.62 10.82 -7.80
CA VAL A 441 -15.91 11.15 -7.19
C VAL A 441 -17.01 10.19 -7.67
N VAL A 442 -17.87 9.76 -6.74
CA VAL A 442 -19.07 8.96 -7.04
C VAL A 442 -20.22 9.90 -7.41
N ALA A 443 -20.99 9.56 -8.44
CA ALA A 443 -22.17 10.35 -8.80
C ALA A 443 -23.21 10.33 -7.66
N PRO A 444 -23.82 11.47 -7.30
CA PRO A 444 -24.65 11.56 -6.08
C PRO A 444 -25.94 10.73 -6.17
N GLU A 445 -26.54 10.69 -7.36
CA GLU A 445 -27.82 10.04 -7.66
C GLU A 445 -27.65 8.64 -8.26
N ASP A 446 -26.48 8.34 -8.81
CA ASP A 446 -26.15 7.05 -9.40
C ASP A 446 -24.95 6.45 -8.67
N SER A 447 -25.23 5.51 -7.77
CA SER A 447 -24.19 4.83 -7.00
C SER A 447 -23.28 3.96 -7.86
N ALA A 448 -23.65 3.65 -9.10
CA ALA A 448 -22.81 2.85 -10.00
C ALA A 448 -21.86 3.72 -10.83
N THR A 449 -22.22 4.98 -11.12
CA THR A 449 -21.35 5.87 -11.91
C THR A 449 -20.29 6.55 -11.04
N VAL A 450 -19.04 6.48 -11.51
CA VAL A 450 -17.88 7.11 -10.89
C VAL A 450 -17.07 7.87 -11.94
N TYR A 451 -16.56 9.04 -11.56
CA TYR A 451 -15.67 9.84 -12.39
C TYR A 451 -14.26 9.87 -11.81
N PHE A 452 -13.25 9.81 -12.69
CA PHE A 452 -11.83 9.78 -12.33
C PHE A 452 -11.06 10.86 -13.10
N CYS A 453 -10.20 11.60 -12.40
CA CYS A 453 -9.23 12.48 -13.05
C CYS A 453 -7.89 11.76 -13.24
N LYS A 454 -7.47 11.66 -14.50
CA LYS A 454 -6.08 11.34 -14.85
C LYS A 454 -5.36 12.58 -15.35
N GLY A 455 -4.21 12.83 -14.73
CA GLY A 455 -3.39 14.02 -14.92
C GLY A 455 -1.91 13.68 -14.93
N GLU A 456 -1.08 14.68 -15.24
CA GLU A 456 0.34 14.52 -15.53
C GLU A 456 1.21 14.31 -14.27
N PHE A 457 2.27 13.52 -14.39
CA PHE A 457 3.41 13.52 -13.47
C PHE A 457 4.76 13.38 -14.22
N SER A 458 4.74 12.81 -15.43
CA SER A 458 5.93 12.61 -16.26
C SER A 458 5.78 13.29 -17.61
N HIS A 459 6.73 14.15 -17.96
CA HIS A 459 6.84 14.95 -19.19
C HIS A 459 6.88 14.18 -20.51
N PHE A 460 6.58 12.87 -20.52
CA PHE A 460 6.95 11.97 -21.61
C PHE A 460 5.77 11.23 -22.28
N ASP A 461 4.54 11.30 -21.76
CA ASP A 461 3.38 10.75 -22.49
C ASP A 461 2.06 11.52 -22.21
N ASN A 462 1.40 11.98 -23.29
CA ASN A 462 0.08 12.59 -23.25
C ASN A 462 -1.06 11.56 -23.31
N LYS A 463 -0.75 10.27 -23.51
CA LYS A 463 -1.74 9.20 -23.59
C LYS A 463 -2.41 8.99 -22.22
N GLY A 464 -3.72 9.13 -22.19
CA GLY A 464 -4.54 8.83 -21.01
C GLY A 464 -4.89 10.01 -20.10
N LYS A 465 -4.65 11.27 -20.51
CA LYS A 465 -5.09 12.47 -19.80
C LYS A 465 -6.57 12.75 -20.04
N GLY A 466 -7.31 13.07 -18.98
CA GLY A 466 -8.70 13.50 -19.06
C GLY A 466 -9.52 13.05 -17.86
N ILE A 467 -10.83 13.25 -17.97
CA ILE A 467 -11.81 12.75 -17.01
C ILE A 467 -12.43 11.49 -17.58
N TYR A 468 -12.35 10.39 -16.83
CA TYR A 468 -12.92 9.12 -17.20
C TYR A 468 -14.22 8.89 -16.45
N LYS A 469 -15.19 8.31 -17.15
CA LYS A 469 -16.43 7.80 -16.58
C LYS A 469 -16.36 6.28 -16.54
N TYR A 470 -16.69 5.71 -15.39
CA TYR A 470 -16.71 4.26 -15.20
C TYR A 470 -17.97 3.86 -14.44
N ASN A 471 -18.54 2.72 -14.83
CA ASN A 471 -19.69 2.13 -14.15
C ASN A 471 -19.18 0.95 -13.31
N LEU A 472 -19.39 1.01 -11.99
CA LEU A 472 -18.94 0.01 -11.04
C LEU A 472 -19.57 -1.36 -11.24
N ASP A 473 -20.75 -1.42 -11.85
CA ASP A 473 -21.45 -2.67 -12.11
C ASP A 473 -21.18 -3.20 -13.52
N SER A 474 -20.37 -2.51 -14.32
CA SER A 474 -19.96 -2.98 -15.65
C SER A 474 -18.59 -3.67 -15.62
N ASN A 475 -18.44 -4.69 -16.47
CA ASN A 475 -17.15 -5.32 -16.79
C ASN A 475 -16.49 -4.66 -18.02
N VAL A 476 -16.92 -3.46 -18.38
CA VAL A 476 -16.43 -2.72 -19.55
C VAL A 476 -15.45 -1.66 -19.08
N ASP A 477 -14.35 -1.48 -19.80
CA ASP A 477 -13.39 -0.43 -19.53
C ASP A 477 -14.07 0.96 -19.51
N GLY A 478 -13.63 1.82 -18.59
CA GLY A 478 -14.08 3.20 -18.49
C GLY A 478 -13.73 3.98 -19.76
N SER A 479 -14.54 4.98 -20.06
CA SER A 479 -14.36 5.83 -21.23
C SER A 479 -13.95 7.24 -20.83
N VAL A 480 -13.01 7.82 -21.57
CA VAL A 480 -12.66 9.23 -21.43
C VAL A 480 -13.83 10.08 -21.92
N LEU A 481 -14.16 11.14 -21.18
CA LEU A 481 -15.07 12.18 -21.64
C LEU A 481 -14.37 12.92 -22.79
N PRO A 482 -14.84 12.82 -24.05
CA PRO A 482 -14.04 13.21 -25.22
C PRO A 482 -13.54 14.65 -25.19
N SER A 483 -14.37 15.58 -24.69
CA SER A 483 -14.07 17.01 -24.53
C SER A 483 -12.95 17.31 -23.52
N THR A 484 -12.57 16.33 -22.70
CA THR A 484 -11.54 16.44 -21.66
C THR A 484 -10.22 15.78 -22.05
N LYS A 485 -10.19 15.06 -23.18
CA LYS A 485 -9.01 14.32 -23.63
C LYS A 485 -7.83 15.28 -23.82
N PHE A 486 -6.66 14.88 -23.33
CA PHE A 486 -5.41 15.68 -23.34
C PHE A 486 -5.38 16.89 -22.39
N ASN A 487 -6.46 17.18 -21.67
CA ASN A 487 -6.45 18.21 -20.63
C ASN A 487 -6.05 17.60 -19.28
N GLY A 488 -5.06 18.23 -18.62
CA GLY A 488 -4.66 17.85 -17.27
C GLY A 488 -5.67 18.33 -16.24
N PHE A 489 -6.65 17.50 -15.90
CA PHE A 489 -7.52 17.71 -14.74
C PHE A 489 -6.97 16.97 -13.53
N MET A 490 -6.97 17.64 -12.38
CA MET A 490 -6.45 17.09 -11.13
C MET A 490 -7.53 16.91 -10.08
N TYR A 491 -8.57 17.76 -10.15
CA TYR A 491 -9.66 17.74 -9.20
C TYR A 491 -10.99 17.59 -9.91
N ILE A 492 -11.91 16.86 -9.30
CA ILE A 492 -13.27 16.65 -9.79
C ILE A 492 -14.23 16.52 -8.61
N THR A 493 -15.39 17.15 -8.76
CA THR A 493 -16.55 16.89 -7.90
C THR A 493 -17.82 16.91 -8.74
N THR A 494 -18.86 16.29 -8.22
CA THR A 494 -20.20 16.37 -8.79
C THR A 494 -21.00 17.45 -8.07
N GLY A 495 -21.98 18.02 -8.76
CA GLY A 495 -23.02 18.83 -8.13
C GLY A 495 -23.99 17.95 -7.34
N ASN A 496 -25.16 18.50 -6.98
CA ASN A 496 -26.20 17.71 -6.31
C ASN A 496 -26.97 16.79 -7.27
N THR A 497 -26.73 16.88 -8.58
CA THR A 497 -27.31 16.02 -9.63
C THR A 497 -26.23 15.25 -10.36
N SER A 498 -26.59 14.14 -11.01
CA SER A 498 -25.65 13.35 -11.84
C SER A 498 -25.19 14.05 -13.13
N ASP A 499 -25.84 15.17 -13.50
CA ASP A 499 -25.61 15.90 -14.75
C ASP A 499 -24.52 16.97 -14.62
N THR A 500 -24.33 17.51 -13.41
CA THR A 500 -23.38 18.59 -13.17
C THR A 500 -22.05 18.08 -12.65
N ILE A 501 -20.98 18.40 -13.37
CA ILE A 501 -19.60 18.01 -13.04
C ILE A 501 -18.75 19.27 -12.97
N TYR A 502 -17.88 19.38 -11.97
CA TYR A 502 -16.90 20.44 -11.87
C TYR A 502 -15.51 19.84 -11.89
N ALA A 503 -14.57 20.52 -12.53
CA ALA A 503 -13.20 20.06 -12.62
C ALA A 503 -12.18 21.18 -12.43
N GLY A 504 -11.13 20.90 -11.68
CA GLY A 504 -9.96 21.76 -11.52
C GLY A 504 -8.84 21.30 -12.43
N SER A 505 -8.29 22.22 -13.22
CA SER A 505 -7.21 21.95 -14.18
C SER A 505 -5.83 22.31 -13.63
N HIS A 506 -4.80 21.64 -14.14
CA HIS A 506 -3.39 21.96 -13.91
C HIS A 506 -2.97 23.31 -14.47
N SER A 507 -3.60 23.81 -15.54
CA SER A 507 -3.13 25.01 -16.25
C SER A 507 -4.24 25.98 -16.66
N SER A 508 -5.50 25.65 -16.40
CA SER A 508 -6.64 26.38 -16.98
C SER A 508 -7.78 26.70 -16.00
N GLY A 509 -7.55 26.61 -14.69
CA GLY A 509 -8.53 27.03 -13.69
C GLY A 509 -9.67 26.01 -13.48
N VAL A 510 -10.83 26.53 -13.07
CA VAL A 510 -12.02 25.72 -12.74
C VAL A 510 -12.94 25.63 -13.95
N TRP A 511 -13.55 24.47 -14.15
CA TRP A 511 -14.49 24.18 -15.23
C TRP A 511 -15.78 23.56 -14.68
N MET A 512 -16.89 23.80 -15.36
CA MET A 512 -18.20 23.25 -15.02
C MET A 512 -18.87 22.69 -16.27
N SER A 513 -19.39 21.48 -16.19
CA SER A 513 -20.29 20.88 -17.16
C SER A 513 -21.66 20.71 -16.52
N ILE A 514 -22.72 20.92 -17.31
CA ILE A 514 -24.12 20.73 -16.91
C ILE A 514 -24.79 19.56 -17.66
N ASP A 515 -24.00 18.83 -18.47
CA ASP A 515 -24.49 17.83 -19.42
C ASP A 515 -23.65 16.54 -19.38
N LYS A 516 -23.21 16.12 -18.17
CA LYS A 516 -22.39 14.92 -17.92
C LYS A 516 -21.02 14.95 -18.60
N GLY A 517 -20.47 16.14 -18.81
CA GLY A 517 -19.15 16.37 -19.38
C GLY A 517 -19.11 16.37 -20.92
N ASN A 518 -20.27 16.48 -21.58
CA ASN A 518 -20.30 16.64 -23.04
C ASN A 518 -19.77 18.03 -23.44
N SER A 519 -20.11 19.07 -22.68
CA SER A 519 -19.60 20.44 -22.83
C SER A 519 -19.15 21.02 -21.50
N TRP A 520 -18.24 22.01 -21.58
CA TRP A 520 -17.63 22.64 -20.40
C TRP A 520 -17.62 24.16 -20.51
N THR A 521 -18.00 24.82 -19.42
CA THR A 521 -17.91 26.25 -19.20
C THR A 521 -16.75 26.55 -18.27
N LYS A 522 -15.91 27.52 -18.63
CA LYS A 522 -14.71 27.88 -17.88
C LYS A 522 -14.98 28.98 -16.85
N TYR A 523 -14.45 28.81 -15.65
CA TYR A 523 -14.53 29.71 -14.51
C TYR A 523 -13.10 30.08 -14.06
N GLU A 524 -12.41 30.92 -14.83
CA GLU A 524 -11.01 31.33 -14.54
C GLU A 524 -10.82 32.82 -14.28
N THR A 525 -11.81 33.66 -14.59
CA THR A 525 -11.70 35.12 -14.48
C THR A 525 -11.31 35.52 -13.06
N GLY A 526 -10.24 36.29 -12.90
CA GLY A 526 -9.74 36.75 -11.60
C GLY A 526 -8.74 35.83 -10.89
N LEU A 527 -8.44 34.64 -11.43
CA LEU A 527 -7.34 33.80 -10.92
C LEU A 527 -6.00 34.34 -11.40
N SER A 528 -5.07 34.63 -10.48
CA SER A 528 -3.69 34.99 -10.87
C SER A 528 -2.87 33.77 -11.28
N GLU A 529 -3.15 32.62 -10.68
CA GLU A 529 -2.54 31.32 -10.97
C GLU A 529 -3.61 30.31 -11.34
N LYS A 530 -3.36 29.49 -12.36
CA LYS A 530 -4.40 28.63 -12.98
C LYS A 530 -4.33 27.15 -12.60
N MET A 531 -3.29 26.73 -11.87
CA MET A 531 -3.20 25.37 -11.36
C MET A 531 -4.10 25.24 -10.13
N VAL A 532 -5.21 24.52 -10.26
CA VAL A 532 -6.18 24.32 -9.18
C VAL A 532 -5.75 23.15 -8.31
N GLN A 533 -5.37 23.45 -7.06
CA GLN A 533 -4.98 22.45 -6.06
C GLN A 533 -6.18 21.85 -5.33
N THR A 534 -7.32 22.53 -5.25
CA THR A 534 -8.58 22.01 -4.72
C THR A 534 -9.64 23.09 -4.88
N PHE A 535 -10.91 22.72 -4.92
CA PHE A 535 -12.01 23.67 -4.97
C PHE A 535 -13.26 23.11 -4.28
N TYR A 536 -14.16 24.02 -3.93
CA TYR A 536 -15.43 23.72 -3.28
C TYR A 536 -16.58 24.35 -4.05
N VAL A 537 -17.66 23.58 -4.18
CA VAL A 537 -18.92 23.99 -4.80
C VAL A 537 -19.94 24.18 -3.69
N SER A 538 -20.62 25.33 -3.69
CA SER A 538 -21.66 25.61 -2.71
C SER A 538 -22.81 24.60 -2.84
N LYS A 539 -23.21 24.01 -1.72
CA LYS A 539 -24.42 23.19 -1.60
C LYS A 539 -25.69 24.02 -1.77
N ILE A 540 -25.61 25.33 -1.51
CA ILE A 540 -26.73 26.27 -1.59
C ILE A 540 -26.89 26.76 -3.03
N THR A 541 -25.86 27.39 -3.59
CA THR A 541 -25.94 28.03 -4.91
C THR A 541 -25.65 27.07 -6.06
N ARG A 542 -25.00 25.93 -5.79
CA ARG A 542 -24.50 24.99 -6.80
C ARG A 542 -23.55 25.66 -7.80
N LEU A 543 -22.76 26.63 -7.33
CA LEU A 543 -21.71 27.26 -8.13
C LEU A 543 -20.36 27.06 -7.44
N PRO A 544 -19.24 27.14 -8.18
CA PRO A 544 -17.93 27.23 -7.57
C PRO A 544 -17.94 28.37 -6.56
N LEU A 545 -17.49 28.09 -5.33
CA LEU A 545 -17.52 29.07 -4.24
C LEU A 545 -16.11 29.39 -3.77
N TYR A 546 -15.28 28.37 -3.60
CA TYR A 546 -13.89 28.53 -3.17
C TYR A 546 -12.96 27.72 -4.05
N CYS A 547 -11.75 28.23 -4.31
CA CYS A 547 -10.68 27.43 -4.86
C CYS A 547 -9.33 27.84 -4.29
N VAL A 548 -8.40 26.90 -4.32
CA VAL A 548 -7.01 27.12 -3.96
C VAL A 548 -6.17 26.85 -5.20
N THR A 549 -5.28 27.78 -5.52
CA THR A 549 -4.37 27.65 -6.66
C THR A 549 -2.91 27.73 -6.25
N ARG A 550 -2.04 27.24 -7.13
CA ARG A 550 -0.57 27.24 -6.98
C ARG A 550 0.11 27.60 -8.29
N LEU A 551 1.38 27.99 -8.23
CA LEU A 551 2.22 28.17 -9.41
C LEU A 551 2.56 26.81 -10.02
N ASP A 552 2.50 26.75 -11.35
CA ASP A 552 3.00 25.61 -12.12
C ASP A 552 4.54 25.57 -12.04
N SER A 553 5.07 24.82 -11.07
CA SER A 553 6.49 24.51 -11.04
C SER A 553 6.72 23.21 -11.81
N ILE A 554 7.10 23.34 -13.08
CA ILE A 554 7.59 22.28 -13.99
C ILE A 554 8.76 21.46 -13.37
N HIS A 555 9.26 21.83 -12.19
CA HIS A 555 10.27 21.08 -11.45
C HIS A 555 9.90 20.92 -9.97
N TRP A 556 9.51 19.71 -9.57
CA TRP A 556 9.72 19.23 -8.19
C TRP A 556 11.22 19.05 -7.88
N SER A 557 12.13 19.65 -8.66
CA SER A 557 13.55 19.65 -8.34
C SER A 557 13.74 20.41 -7.02
N LYS A 558 14.60 19.85 -6.18
CA LYS A 558 14.70 20.01 -4.73
C LYS A 558 15.00 21.43 -4.17
N SER A 559 14.60 22.52 -4.82
CA SER A 559 15.03 23.86 -4.38
C SER A 559 14.15 25.05 -4.73
N VAL A 560 12.94 24.90 -5.29
CA VAL A 560 12.02 26.03 -5.51
C VAL A 560 10.64 25.70 -4.92
N PHE A 561 10.38 26.19 -3.70
CA PHE A 561 9.01 26.21 -3.18
C PHE A 561 8.24 27.29 -3.97
N PRO A 562 7.05 27.01 -4.53
CA PRO A 562 6.35 28.01 -5.32
C PRO A 562 5.85 29.15 -4.43
N ASP A 563 6.50 30.32 -4.50
CA ASP A 563 6.09 31.53 -3.78
C ASP A 563 4.80 32.18 -4.35
N LYS A 564 4.09 31.52 -5.28
CA LYS A 564 2.89 32.05 -5.95
C LYS A 564 1.73 31.05 -5.95
N GLY A 565 0.54 31.54 -5.66
CA GLY A 565 -0.69 30.77 -5.41
C GLY A 565 -1.61 31.51 -4.43
N GLY A 566 -2.78 30.97 -4.11
CA GLY A 566 -3.65 31.59 -3.11
C GLY A 566 -5.03 30.96 -2.96
N PHE A 567 -5.75 31.38 -1.93
CA PHE A 567 -7.16 31.08 -1.75
C PHE A 567 -8.02 32.15 -2.43
N TYR A 568 -9.01 31.69 -3.18
CA TYR A 568 -9.94 32.52 -3.91
C TYR A 568 -11.37 32.23 -3.51
N LYS A 569 -12.17 33.30 -3.40
CA LYS A 569 -13.62 33.26 -3.23
C LYS A 569 -14.28 33.72 -4.53
N TRP A 570 -15.28 32.99 -4.99
CA TRP A 570 -16.05 33.36 -6.16
C TRP A 570 -17.01 34.50 -5.82
N ASP A 571 -16.92 35.59 -6.58
CA ASP A 571 -17.85 36.71 -6.53
C ASP A 571 -18.92 36.52 -7.60
N ILE A 572 -20.09 36.06 -7.16
CA ILE A 572 -21.23 35.79 -8.05
C ILE A 572 -21.73 37.04 -8.77
N ASN A 573 -21.60 38.23 -8.16
CA ASN A 573 -22.13 39.47 -8.74
C ASN A 573 -21.24 39.98 -9.87
N ASN A 574 -19.93 39.76 -9.75
CA ASN A 574 -18.94 40.20 -10.75
C ASN A 574 -18.41 39.06 -11.63
N ASN A 575 -18.90 37.83 -11.45
CA ASN A 575 -18.48 36.64 -12.19
C ASN A 575 -16.95 36.47 -12.24
N LYS A 576 -16.29 36.69 -11.10
CA LYS A 576 -14.82 36.64 -10.97
C LYS A 576 -14.36 36.07 -9.64
N TRP A 577 -13.23 35.40 -9.65
CA TRP A 577 -12.50 34.99 -8.47
C TRP A 577 -11.83 36.20 -7.80
N GLN A 578 -11.90 36.25 -6.47
CA GLN A 578 -11.23 37.25 -5.65
C GLN A 578 -10.22 36.57 -4.75
N LEU A 579 -8.95 36.95 -4.88
CA LEU A 579 -7.88 36.51 -3.98
C LEU A 579 -8.15 37.05 -2.55
N LYS A 580 -8.09 36.17 -1.54
CA LYS A 580 -8.21 36.57 -0.13
C LYS A 580 -6.95 36.19 0.64
N THR A 581 -6.29 37.18 1.22
CA THR A 581 -4.98 37.01 1.89
C THR A 581 -4.97 37.45 3.35
N THR A 582 -6.00 38.14 3.83
CA THR A 582 -6.07 38.72 5.18
C THR A 582 -5.89 37.64 6.25
N GLY A 583 -4.82 37.72 7.02
CA GLY A 583 -4.47 36.74 8.06
C GLY A 583 -3.91 35.40 7.55
N LEU A 584 -3.93 35.15 6.23
CA LEU A 584 -3.36 33.95 5.62
C LEU A 584 -1.91 34.20 5.18
N GLY A 585 -1.62 35.38 4.61
CA GLY A 585 -0.31 35.71 4.04
C GLY A 585 0.02 34.92 2.77
N ALA A 586 1.30 34.89 2.39
CA ALA A 586 1.79 34.08 1.28
C ALA A 586 1.98 32.62 1.74
N VAL A 587 1.02 31.76 1.40
CA VAL A 587 1.02 30.34 1.77
C VAL A 587 0.90 29.43 0.56
N VAL A 588 1.47 28.24 0.67
CA VAL A 588 1.34 27.19 -0.34
C VAL A 588 0.36 26.13 0.17
N ALA A 589 -0.93 26.43 0.04
CA ALA A 589 -2.03 25.62 0.55
C ALA A 589 -2.10 24.23 -0.11
N SER A 590 -1.99 23.16 0.67
CA SER A 590 -1.92 21.75 0.24
C SER A 590 -3.26 21.09 0.08
N ASP A 591 -4.21 21.46 0.92
CA ASP A 591 -5.59 21.00 0.84
C ASP A 591 -6.51 21.99 1.54
N MET A 592 -7.79 21.92 1.20
CA MET A 592 -8.86 22.76 1.73
C MET A 592 -10.09 21.90 2.00
N LYS A 593 -10.68 22.07 3.18
CA LYS A 593 -11.98 21.49 3.51
C LYS A 593 -12.92 22.57 4.02
N VAL A 594 -14.14 22.50 3.54
CA VAL A 594 -15.25 23.34 3.98
C VAL A 594 -16.15 22.49 4.86
N SER A 595 -16.61 23.07 5.96
CA SER A 595 -17.51 22.39 6.87
C SER A 595 -18.74 21.84 6.13
N PRO A 596 -19.15 20.59 6.40
CA PRO A 596 -20.40 20.07 5.89
C PRO A 596 -21.66 20.78 6.41
N PHE A 597 -21.56 21.55 7.51
CA PHE A 597 -22.69 22.20 8.19
C PHE A 597 -22.74 23.73 8.03
N ASP A 598 -21.63 24.39 7.69
CA ASP A 598 -21.51 25.85 7.52
C ASP A 598 -20.44 26.18 6.48
N GLU A 599 -20.86 26.69 5.32
CA GLU A 599 -19.95 27.01 4.21
C GLU A 599 -18.99 28.17 4.52
N ASN A 600 -19.23 28.93 5.60
CA ASN A 600 -18.31 29.98 6.04
C ASN A 600 -17.15 29.45 6.87
N LYS A 601 -17.22 28.20 7.36
CA LYS A 601 -16.18 27.57 8.16
C LYS A 601 -15.28 26.73 7.25
N ILE A 602 -14.05 27.21 7.06
CA ILE A 602 -13.09 26.65 6.10
C ILE A 602 -11.77 26.37 6.82
N TYR A 603 -11.12 25.27 6.47
CA TYR A 603 -9.79 24.92 6.91
C TYR A 603 -8.86 24.75 5.71
N ILE A 604 -7.64 25.28 5.84
CA ILE A 604 -6.59 25.15 4.82
C ILE A 604 -5.35 24.58 5.48
N SER A 605 -4.87 23.45 4.97
CA SER A 605 -3.53 22.94 5.27
C SER A 605 -2.52 23.55 4.32
N THR A 606 -1.28 23.75 4.76
CA THR A 606 -0.21 24.37 3.94
C THR A 606 1.11 23.62 4.07
N PHE A 607 1.90 23.61 2.98
CA PHE A 607 3.23 22.99 2.96
C PHE A 607 4.30 23.77 3.72
N ASN A 608 4.08 25.03 4.09
CA ASN A 608 5.08 25.89 4.70
C ASN A 608 4.67 26.44 6.07
N ASN A 609 3.38 26.70 6.31
CA ASN A 609 2.92 27.54 7.44
C ASN A 609 1.85 26.87 8.32
N GLY A 610 1.73 25.54 8.28
CA GLY A 610 0.79 24.76 9.10
C GLY A 610 -0.64 24.81 8.58
N ILE A 611 -1.62 24.91 9.48
CA ILE A 611 -3.06 24.93 9.21
C ILE A 611 -3.72 26.25 9.62
N PHE A 612 -4.64 26.73 8.78
CA PHE A 612 -5.41 27.95 8.96
C PHE A 612 -6.91 27.66 8.97
N LYS A 613 -7.65 28.50 9.66
CA LYS A 613 -9.11 28.45 9.76
C LYS A 613 -9.72 29.81 9.42
N SER A 614 -10.85 29.77 8.72
CA SER A 614 -11.75 30.90 8.54
C SER A 614 -13.14 30.53 9.04
N THR A 615 -13.87 31.52 9.58
CA THR A 615 -15.28 31.39 10.01
C THR A 615 -16.18 32.42 9.32
N ASN A 616 -15.66 33.12 8.31
CA ASN A 616 -16.36 34.16 7.55
C ASN A 616 -16.24 33.93 6.04
N GLY A 617 -16.14 32.67 5.63
CA GLY A 617 -16.10 32.30 4.22
C GLY A 617 -14.83 32.79 3.52
N GLY A 618 -13.70 32.76 4.22
CA GLY A 618 -12.37 33.06 3.68
C GLY A 618 -12.00 34.54 3.60
N ASP A 619 -12.82 35.44 4.15
CA ASP A 619 -12.52 36.89 4.17
C ASP A 619 -11.39 37.24 5.15
N SER A 620 -11.24 36.47 6.23
CA SER A 620 -10.03 36.47 7.07
C SER A 620 -9.69 35.09 7.61
N TRP A 621 -8.42 34.91 7.96
CA TRP A 621 -7.85 33.62 8.40
C TRP A 621 -7.12 33.76 9.74
N THR A 622 -7.15 32.69 10.52
CA THR A 622 -6.39 32.54 11.77
C THR A 622 -5.53 31.28 11.67
N ASN A 623 -4.24 31.39 12.01
CA ASN A 623 -3.37 30.22 12.12
C ASN A 623 -3.71 29.44 13.39
N ILE A 624 -4.04 28.16 13.24
CA ILE A 624 -4.46 27.27 14.33
C ILE A 624 -3.44 26.14 14.59
N SER A 625 -2.17 26.41 14.27
CA SER A 625 -1.06 25.45 14.40
C SER A 625 -0.29 25.53 15.72
N THR A 626 -0.68 26.44 16.62
CA THR A 626 0.09 26.79 17.83
C THR A 626 0.43 25.58 18.70
N THR A 627 -0.51 24.65 18.87
CA THR A 627 -0.32 23.43 19.67
C THR A 627 0.17 22.24 18.85
N LEU A 628 0.23 22.34 17.51
CA LEU A 628 0.76 21.32 16.61
C LEU A 628 2.29 21.34 16.52
N GLY A 629 2.92 22.48 16.79
CA GLY A 629 4.36 22.69 16.54
C GLY A 629 4.66 23.10 15.09
N THR A 630 5.92 23.01 14.67
CA THR A 630 6.42 23.55 13.39
C THR A 630 6.27 22.61 12.19
N PHE A 631 5.32 21.68 12.21
CA PHE A 631 5.22 20.65 11.18
C PHE A 631 4.43 21.12 9.96
N LYS A 632 4.83 20.62 8.79
CA LYS A 632 4.15 20.86 7.51
C LYS A 632 2.92 19.97 7.41
N SER A 633 1.77 20.56 7.09
CA SER A 633 0.53 19.82 6.88
C SER A 633 0.39 19.45 5.40
N ARG A 634 -0.13 18.25 5.11
CA ARG A 634 -0.35 17.78 3.72
C ARG A 634 -1.83 17.69 3.37
N VAL A 635 -2.64 17.27 4.33
CA VAL A 635 -4.08 17.04 4.17
C VAL A 635 -4.80 17.46 5.44
N VAL A 636 -6.03 17.95 5.29
CA VAL A 636 -6.98 18.18 6.38
C VAL A 636 -8.27 17.46 6.02
N GLU A 637 -8.93 16.84 7.00
CA GLU A 637 -10.23 16.19 6.82
C GLU A 637 -11.15 16.53 8.00
N ILE A 638 -12.42 16.79 7.72
CA ILE A 638 -13.42 17.12 8.75
C ILE A 638 -14.30 15.88 8.92
N ASN A 639 -14.56 15.49 10.17
CA ASN A 639 -15.50 14.41 10.42
C ASN A 639 -16.89 14.79 9.83
N PRO A 640 -17.47 13.98 8.92
CA PRO A 640 -18.72 14.33 8.24
C PRO A 640 -19.90 14.50 9.21
N ASN A 641 -19.78 13.99 10.44
CA ASN A 641 -20.81 14.08 11.47
C ASN A 641 -20.53 15.12 12.55
N ASN A 642 -19.31 15.69 12.62
CA ASN A 642 -18.91 16.64 13.66
C ASN A 642 -17.86 17.64 13.16
N ASP A 643 -18.27 18.89 13.00
CA ASP A 643 -17.44 20.00 12.53
C ASP A 643 -16.33 20.46 13.47
N ASP A 644 -16.39 20.03 14.72
CA ASP A 644 -15.36 20.32 15.71
C ASP A 644 -14.31 19.21 15.77
N ASP A 645 -14.58 18.07 15.13
CA ASP A 645 -13.69 16.92 15.02
C ASP A 645 -12.98 16.94 13.67
N ILE A 646 -11.72 17.38 13.68
CA ILE A 646 -10.91 17.58 12.48
C ILE A 646 -9.59 16.82 12.59
N PHE A 647 -9.13 16.30 11.46
CA PHE A 647 -7.93 15.50 11.35
C PHE A 647 -6.95 16.18 10.40
N ILE A 648 -5.66 16.08 10.71
CA ILE A 648 -4.61 16.52 9.80
C ILE A 648 -3.57 15.42 9.60
N GLY A 649 -3.15 15.28 8.34
CA GLY A 649 -2.03 14.44 7.96
C GLY A 649 -0.78 15.30 7.78
N THR A 650 0.31 14.90 8.42
CA THR A 650 1.62 15.58 8.36
C THR A 650 2.70 14.62 7.88
N ASN A 651 3.96 15.08 7.85
CA ASN A 651 5.12 14.20 7.70
C ASN A 651 5.55 13.52 9.03
N HIS A 652 4.84 13.80 10.12
CA HIS A 652 5.13 13.32 11.48
C HIS A 652 3.94 12.57 12.10
N GLY A 653 3.04 12.07 11.27
CA GLY A 653 1.86 11.30 11.63
C GLY A 653 0.56 12.09 11.46
N ILE A 654 -0.49 11.55 12.06
CA ILE A 654 -1.85 12.09 12.06
C ILE A 654 -2.17 12.74 13.41
N TRP A 655 -2.89 13.86 13.35
CA TRP A 655 -3.34 14.60 14.53
C TRP A 655 -4.84 14.84 14.44
N GLU A 656 -5.49 14.90 15.58
CA GLU A 656 -6.93 15.10 15.75
C GLU A 656 -7.15 16.32 16.63
N SER A 657 -8.15 17.13 16.31
CA SER A 657 -8.67 18.16 17.19
C SER A 657 -10.15 17.91 17.38
N LYS A 658 -10.59 17.84 18.65
CA LYS A 658 -12.01 17.71 19.04
C LYS A 658 -12.72 19.05 19.27
N ASN A 659 -12.01 20.16 19.06
CA ASN A 659 -12.47 21.51 19.38
C ASN A 659 -12.17 22.51 18.24
N ALA A 660 -12.34 22.05 17.00
CA ALA A 660 -12.26 22.86 15.80
C ALA A 660 -10.92 23.59 15.61
N GLY A 661 -9.82 22.94 16.03
CA GLY A 661 -8.45 23.43 15.85
C GLY A 661 -7.90 24.26 17.01
N THR A 662 -8.58 24.32 18.16
CA THR A 662 -8.07 25.07 19.33
C THR A 662 -6.90 24.33 19.98
N SER A 663 -6.98 23.01 20.07
CA SER A 663 -5.89 22.12 20.49
C SER A 663 -5.85 20.87 19.61
N TRP A 664 -4.68 20.23 19.57
CA TRP A 664 -4.44 19.06 18.74
C TRP A 664 -3.74 17.95 19.52
N ASP A 665 -4.24 16.74 19.36
CA ASP A 665 -3.71 15.52 19.95
C ASP A 665 -3.19 14.60 18.85
N ARG A 666 -2.00 14.01 19.06
CA ARG A 666 -1.44 13.06 18.10
C ARG A 666 -2.13 11.71 18.23
N LEU A 667 -2.60 11.15 17.12
CA LEU A 667 -3.17 9.80 17.09
C LEU A 667 -2.04 8.75 17.08
N ASN A 668 -1.52 8.43 18.27
CA ASN A 668 -0.41 7.52 18.49
C ASN A 668 -0.85 6.04 18.60
N PHE A 669 -1.68 5.56 17.68
CA PHE A 669 -2.01 4.15 17.62
C PHE A 669 -0.86 3.35 16.99
N SER A 670 -0.58 2.15 17.52
CA SER A 670 0.42 1.26 16.92
C SER A 670 -0.06 0.73 15.56
N GLY A 671 0.87 0.31 14.70
CA GLY A 671 0.57 -0.32 13.41
C GLY A 671 0.72 0.60 12.20
N LEU A 672 0.81 1.92 12.42
CA LEU A 672 1.14 2.90 11.38
C LEU A 672 2.47 2.51 10.71
N LYS A 673 2.53 2.46 9.38
CA LYS A 673 3.75 2.04 8.68
C LYS A 673 4.64 3.22 8.33
N SER A 674 4.07 4.42 8.24
CA SER A 674 4.78 5.61 7.81
C SER A 674 4.18 6.86 8.45
N TYR A 675 5.04 7.78 8.90
CA TYR A 675 4.59 9.06 9.45
C TYR A 675 4.12 10.06 8.39
N THR A 676 4.36 9.80 7.11
CA THR A 676 3.96 10.72 6.05
C THR A 676 2.60 10.34 5.51
N ILE A 677 1.60 11.16 5.83
CA ILE A 677 0.21 10.96 5.42
C ILE A 677 -0.07 11.76 4.14
N ASN A 678 -0.52 11.08 3.09
CA ASN A 678 -0.86 11.67 1.80
C ASN A 678 -2.31 12.12 1.72
N ASP A 679 -3.23 11.36 2.31
CA ASP A 679 -4.66 11.63 2.27
C ASP A 679 -5.38 10.96 3.44
N ILE A 680 -6.55 11.49 3.82
CA ILE A 680 -7.40 10.98 4.90
C ILE A 680 -8.84 10.95 4.39
N ALA A 681 -9.56 9.86 4.67
CA ALA A 681 -11.00 9.77 4.46
C ALA A 681 -11.71 9.24 5.69
N ILE A 682 -12.90 9.79 5.97
CA ILE A 682 -13.70 9.43 7.13
C ILE A 682 -15.07 8.96 6.66
N SER A 683 -15.49 7.77 7.07
CA SER A 683 -16.82 7.24 6.74
C SER A 683 -17.91 7.93 7.57
N ASN A 684 -19.17 7.83 7.13
CA ASN A 684 -20.31 8.27 7.93
C ASN A 684 -20.46 7.53 9.27
N ASN A 685 -19.80 6.38 9.45
CA ASN A 685 -19.77 5.65 10.71
C ASN A 685 -18.62 6.08 11.63
N GLY A 686 -17.76 7.01 11.17
CA GLY A 686 -16.59 7.48 11.90
C GLY A 686 -15.32 6.65 11.68
N ASP A 687 -15.34 5.70 10.74
CA ASP A 687 -14.14 4.95 10.36
C ASP A 687 -13.12 5.84 9.68
N ILE A 688 -11.84 5.63 9.98
CA ILE A 688 -10.74 6.46 9.47
C ILE A 688 -9.88 5.62 8.53
N PHE A 689 -9.65 6.15 7.34
CA PHE A 689 -8.76 5.59 6.33
C PHE A 689 -7.67 6.59 6.03
N ILE A 690 -6.43 6.12 5.94
CA ILE A 690 -5.29 6.96 5.60
C ILE A 690 -4.49 6.33 4.45
N ALA A 691 -4.04 7.19 3.54
CA ALA A 691 -3.06 6.84 2.53
C ALA A 691 -1.68 7.28 3.01
N GLU A 692 -0.73 6.37 3.10
CA GLU A 692 0.63 6.64 3.60
C GLU A 692 1.66 6.69 2.48
N THR A 693 2.72 7.50 2.62
CA THR A 693 3.86 7.43 1.69
C THR A 693 4.64 6.15 1.93
N GLY A 694 4.88 5.38 0.86
CA GLY A 694 5.54 4.07 0.93
C GLY A 694 4.68 2.95 1.51
N GLY A 695 3.42 3.25 1.82
CA GLY A 695 2.47 2.37 2.49
C GLY A 695 1.14 2.26 1.75
N SER A 696 0.45 1.11 1.85
CA SER A 696 -0.93 0.96 1.37
C SER A 696 -1.94 1.65 2.31
N VAL A 697 -3.24 1.54 2.02
CA VAL A 697 -4.27 2.15 2.87
C VAL A 697 -4.25 1.50 4.25
N GLN A 698 -4.14 2.33 5.30
CA GLN A 698 -4.37 1.90 6.68
C GLN A 698 -5.77 2.28 7.12
N TYR A 699 -6.32 1.44 7.99
CA TYR A 699 -7.68 1.55 8.50
C TYR A 699 -7.67 1.51 10.01
N ILE A 700 -8.49 2.37 10.59
CA ILE A 700 -8.91 2.27 11.98
C ILE A 700 -10.44 2.33 12.04
N PRO A 701 -11.10 1.37 12.72
CA PRO A 701 -12.52 1.45 12.94
C PRO A 701 -12.85 2.69 13.79
N GLY A 702 -13.95 3.37 13.47
CA GLY A 702 -14.39 4.52 14.26
C GLY A 702 -14.63 4.11 15.70
N LEU A 703 -13.89 4.69 16.66
CA LEU A 703 -14.20 4.47 18.07
C LEU A 703 -15.49 5.21 18.42
N ILE A 704 -16.39 4.49 19.09
CA ILE A 704 -17.28 5.10 20.08
C ILE A 704 -16.39 5.42 21.30
N THR A 705 -15.57 6.48 21.23
CA THR A 705 -14.85 7.02 22.39
C THR A 705 -15.83 7.77 23.27
N VAL A 706 -16.76 7.07 23.91
CA VAL A 706 -17.65 7.67 24.90
C VAL A 706 -18.09 6.60 25.94
N ILE A 707 -17.29 6.37 26.98
CA ILE A 707 -17.88 6.32 28.33
C ILE A 707 -17.88 7.78 28.81
N ASP A 708 -18.76 8.55 28.18
CA ASP A 708 -19.09 9.91 28.58
C ASP A 708 -20.56 10.13 28.22
N ASN A 709 -21.44 9.45 28.97
CA ASN A 709 -22.89 9.67 28.96
C ASN A 709 -23.48 10.07 27.59
N ILE A 710 -23.71 9.10 26.70
CA ILE A 710 -24.51 9.23 25.45
C ILE A 710 -26.01 9.52 25.77
N LYS A 711 -26.30 10.27 26.83
CA LYS A 711 -27.62 10.86 27.05
C LYS A 711 -27.78 12.20 26.30
N ASN A 712 -26.70 12.84 25.82
CA ASN A 712 -26.79 14.23 25.36
C ASN A 712 -26.50 14.54 23.88
N ILE A 713 -26.04 13.60 23.04
CA ILE A 713 -25.97 13.85 21.59
C ILE A 713 -27.25 13.34 20.93
N ALA A 714 -28.21 14.24 20.74
CA ALA A 714 -29.47 13.90 20.10
C ALA A 714 -29.26 13.64 18.59
N PRO A 715 -29.82 12.56 18.02
CA PRO A 715 -29.66 12.23 16.60
C PRO A 715 -30.23 13.32 15.69
N ARG A 716 -29.56 13.62 14.56
CA ARG A 716 -30.04 14.64 13.60
C ARG A 716 -30.89 14.08 12.45
N GLN A 717 -31.12 12.76 12.40
CA GLN A 717 -32.02 12.09 11.45
C GLN A 717 -32.69 10.86 12.07
N PHE A 718 -33.80 10.40 11.49
CA PHE A 718 -34.37 9.10 11.80
C PHE A 718 -33.58 7.99 11.10
N LEU A 719 -33.23 6.93 11.82
CA LEU A 719 -32.47 5.80 11.25
C LEU A 719 -32.86 4.49 11.93
N LEU A 720 -33.03 3.43 11.13
CA LEU A 720 -33.11 2.05 11.60
C LEU A 720 -31.85 1.28 11.16
N SER A 721 -31.03 0.87 12.13
CA SER A 721 -29.79 0.13 11.88
C SER A 721 -30.06 -1.34 11.54
N GLN A 722 -29.09 -1.97 10.86
CA GLN A 722 -29.08 -3.43 10.73
C GLN A 722 -28.93 -4.07 12.13
N ASN A 723 -29.74 -5.08 12.44
CA ASN A 723 -29.65 -5.81 13.70
C ASN A 723 -28.27 -6.50 13.80
N TYR A 724 -27.71 -6.58 15.02
CA TYR A 724 -26.43 -7.25 15.25
C TYR A 724 -26.50 -8.16 16.48
N PRO A 725 -26.03 -9.43 16.37
CA PRO A 725 -25.53 -10.08 15.15
C PRO A 725 -26.64 -10.28 14.07
N ASN A 726 -26.24 -10.47 12.81
CA ASN A 726 -27.11 -10.91 11.71
C ASN A 726 -26.28 -11.68 10.65
N PRO A 727 -26.49 -12.98 10.42
CA PRO A 727 -27.49 -13.84 11.05
C PRO A 727 -27.32 -13.96 12.57
N PHE A 728 -28.40 -14.27 13.30
CA PHE A 728 -28.41 -14.33 14.77
C PHE A 728 -28.97 -15.64 15.33
N ASN A 729 -28.58 -15.99 16.55
CA ASN A 729 -29.04 -17.19 17.28
C ASN A 729 -28.96 -17.00 18.82
N PRO A 730 -30.07 -17.10 19.57
CA PRO A 730 -31.42 -16.73 19.19
C PRO A 730 -31.69 -15.23 19.40
N THR A 731 -30.70 -14.46 19.89
CA THR A 731 -30.84 -13.05 20.28
C THR A 731 -30.11 -12.11 19.35
N THR A 732 -30.68 -10.93 19.12
CA THR A 732 -30.05 -9.84 18.37
C THR A 732 -30.44 -8.49 18.96
N THR A 733 -29.63 -7.46 18.74
CA THR A 733 -29.95 -6.09 19.14
C THR A 733 -30.33 -5.27 17.92
N ILE A 734 -31.49 -4.60 17.97
CA ILE A 734 -31.94 -3.65 16.95
C ILE A 734 -31.74 -2.23 17.50
N ARG A 735 -30.96 -1.42 16.78
CA ARG A 735 -30.70 -0.02 17.14
C ARG A 735 -31.45 0.92 16.20
N TYR A 736 -31.92 2.04 16.75
CA TYR A 736 -32.61 3.07 15.98
C TYR A 736 -32.47 4.47 16.60
N ASP A 737 -32.54 5.48 15.75
CA ASP A 737 -32.36 6.89 16.10
C ASP A 737 -33.66 7.67 15.85
N ILE A 738 -34.05 8.49 16.83
CA ILE A 738 -35.17 9.42 16.74
C ILE A 738 -34.61 10.84 16.63
N GLN A 739 -34.91 11.51 15.51
CA GLN A 739 -34.38 12.83 15.16
C GLN A 739 -34.72 13.93 16.18
N LYS A 740 -33.79 14.87 16.40
CA LYS A 740 -34.02 16.17 17.03
C LYS A 740 -34.45 17.18 15.99
N VAL A 741 -35.68 17.65 16.08
CA VAL A 741 -36.17 18.79 15.30
C VAL A 741 -36.04 20.06 16.15
N LYS A 742 -35.51 21.14 15.57
CA LYS A 742 -35.54 22.47 16.20
C LYS A 742 -37.00 22.93 16.24
N ALA A 743 -37.69 22.76 17.36
CA ALA A 743 -38.92 23.50 17.62
C ALA A 743 -38.56 24.94 18.01
N GLN A 744 -39.30 25.94 17.50
CA GLN A 744 -39.11 27.34 17.90
C GLN A 744 -39.44 27.61 19.39
N ASN A 745 -39.97 26.62 20.11
CA ASN A 745 -40.26 26.68 21.54
C ASN A 745 -39.56 25.53 22.29
N PHE A 746 -39.09 25.80 23.51
CA PHE A 746 -38.17 25.03 24.35
C PHE A 746 -38.61 23.60 24.80
N ALA A 747 -39.55 22.93 24.12
CA ALA A 747 -39.92 21.53 24.39
C ALA A 747 -39.44 20.59 23.27
N SER A 748 -38.70 19.52 23.63
CA SER A 748 -38.27 18.51 22.66
C SER A 748 -39.49 17.71 22.15
N PRO A 749 -39.74 17.61 20.83
CA PRO A 749 -40.88 16.86 20.31
C PRO A 749 -40.77 15.37 20.65
N GLN A 750 -41.90 14.75 21.06
CA GLN A 750 -42.02 13.31 21.26
C GLN A 750 -42.71 12.68 20.03
N TYR A 751 -42.18 11.56 19.55
CA TYR A 751 -42.75 10.80 18.44
C TYR A 751 -43.43 9.53 18.95
N ASN A 752 -44.56 9.17 18.35
CA ASN A 752 -45.13 7.83 18.51
C ASN A 752 -44.24 6.85 17.74
N VAL A 753 -43.44 6.05 18.45
CA VAL A 753 -42.49 5.10 17.86
C VAL A 753 -43.06 3.69 17.95
N LYS A 754 -43.14 3.01 16.80
CA LYS A 754 -43.46 1.59 16.68
C LYS A 754 -42.32 0.82 16.00
N LEU A 755 -41.83 -0.23 16.63
CA LEU A 755 -40.88 -1.18 16.05
C LEU A 755 -41.49 -2.58 16.12
N ILE A 756 -41.78 -3.16 14.96
CA ILE A 756 -42.50 -4.45 14.84
C ILE A 756 -41.72 -5.39 13.93
N VAL A 757 -41.68 -6.67 14.30
CA VAL A 757 -41.12 -7.78 13.55
C VAL A 757 -42.23 -8.50 12.77
N TYR A 758 -41.95 -8.84 11.52
CA TYR A 758 -42.84 -9.50 10.57
C TYR A 758 -42.18 -10.76 10.01
N ASP A 759 -42.99 -11.75 9.66
CA ASP A 759 -42.55 -12.87 8.82
C ASP A 759 -42.52 -12.47 7.33
N VAL A 760 -42.14 -13.42 6.46
CA VAL A 760 -42.07 -13.21 5.00
C VAL A 760 -43.43 -12.96 4.34
N LEU A 761 -44.54 -13.31 5.01
CA LEU A 761 -45.91 -13.08 4.53
C LEU A 761 -46.47 -11.74 5.02
N GLY A 762 -45.69 -10.97 5.80
CA GLY A 762 -46.11 -9.69 6.36
C GLY A 762 -47.00 -9.82 7.61
N LYS A 763 -47.07 -11.00 8.23
CA LYS A 763 -47.76 -11.19 9.50
C LYS A 763 -46.90 -10.63 10.64
N GLU A 764 -47.51 -9.89 11.56
CA GLU A 764 -46.84 -9.38 12.76
C GLU A 764 -46.51 -10.54 13.71
N ILE A 765 -45.23 -10.66 14.05
CA ILE A 765 -44.69 -11.72 14.91
C ILE A 765 -44.38 -11.19 16.32
N ALA A 766 -43.85 -9.97 16.43
CA ALA A 766 -43.56 -9.35 17.71
C ALA A 766 -43.57 -7.82 17.60
N THR A 767 -44.17 -7.14 18.59
CA THR A 767 -44.01 -5.68 18.74
C THR A 767 -42.95 -5.42 19.80
N LEU A 768 -41.80 -4.87 19.38
CA LEU A 768 -40.65 -4.61 20.25
C LEU A 768 -40.75 -3.25 20.93
N VAL A 769 -41.34 -2.27 20.25
CA VAL A 769 -41.55 -0.91 20.77
C VAL A 769 -42.91 -0.41 20.30
N ASN A 770 -43.69 0.17 21.21
CA ASN A 770 -44.92 0.90 20.90
C ASN A 770 -45.17 1.97 21.98
N LYS A 771 -44.42 3.07 21.93
CA LYS A 771 -44.52 4.14 22.94
C LYS A 771 -44.08 5.49 22.38
N LYS A 772 -44.43 6.57 23.10
CA LYS A 772 -43.88 7.90 22.84
C LYS A 772 -42.41 7.94 23.26
N GLN A 773 -41.53 8.41 22.38
CA GLN A 773 -40.11 8.58 22.65
C GLN A 773 -39.65 9.97 22.21
N SER A 774 -38.84 10.62 23.05
CA SER A 774 -38.15 11.86 22.69
C SER A 774 -37.02 11.59 21.70
N SER A 775 -36.45 12.64 21.11
CA SER A 775 -35.22 12.53 20.32
C SER A 775 -34.12 11.81 21.11
N GLY A 776 -33.47 10.83 20.50
CA GLY A 776 -32.50 9.99 21.19
C GLY A 776 -32.13 8.74 20.40
N ARG A 777 -31.04 8.10 20.81
CA ARG A 777 -30.64 6.78 20.31
C ARG A 777 -31.24 5.70 21.21
N TYR A 778 -31.78 4.66 20.61
CA TYR A 778 -32.42 3.57 21.32
C TYR A 778 -31.93 2.22 20.82
N ALA A 779 -31.94 1.24 21.71
CA ALA A 779 -31.64 -0.16 21.41
C ALA A 779 -32.71 -1.03 22.06
N VAL A 780 -33.15 -2.06 21.33
CA VAL A 780 -34.04 -3.10 21.86
C VAL A 780 -33.45 -4.46 21.53
N GLU A 781 -33.45 -5.35 22.51
CA GLU A 781 -33.07 -6.74 22.31
C GLU A 781 -34.28 -7.52 21.78
N PHE A 782 -34.04 -8.37 20.79
CA PHE A 782 -35.03 -9.30 20.27
C PHE A 782 -34.57 -10.74 20.47
N ASN A 783 -35.35 -11.50 21.24
CA ASN A 783 -35.13 -12.92 21.47
C ASN A 783 -36.11 -13.73 20.63
N ALA A 784 -35.59 -14.47 19.66
CA ALA A 784 -36.36 -15.28 18.71
C ALA A 784 -36.31 -16.79 19.02
N SER A 785 -36.05 -17.18 20.26
CA SER A 785 -35.98 -18.59 20.68
C SER A 785 -37.24 -19.39 20.35
N SER A 786 -38.41 -18.75 20.30
CA SER A 786 -39.70 -19.37 19.94
C SER A 786 -39.99 -19.41 18.42
N LEU A 787 -39.12 -18.84 17.58
CA LEU A 787 -39.33 -18.74 16.12
C LEU A 787 -38.51 -19.79 15.35
N SER A 788 -38.96 -20.16 14.14
CA SER A 788 -38.22 -21.06 13.24
C SER A 788 -37.07 -20.35 12.54
N SER A 789 -35.99 -21.07 12.19
CA SER A 789 -34.93 -20.52 11.31
C SER A 789 -35.54 -19.96 10.03
N GLY A 790 -35.07 -18.80 9.58
CA GLY A 790 -35.65 -18.15 8.40
C GLY A 790 -35.40 -16.66 8.32
N ILE A 791 -36.00 -16.05 7.30
CA ILE A 791 -35.93 -14.62 7.04
C ILE A 791 -37.10 -13.93 7.74
N TYR A 792 -36.80 -12.84 8.43
CA TYR A 792 -37.78 -11.96 9.06
C TYR A 792 -37.52 -10.52 8.66
N TYR A 793 -38.53 -9.67 8.76
CA TYR A 793 -38.41 -8.24 8.55
C TYR A 793 -38.74 -7.49 9.82
N TYR A 794 -38.13 -6.33 10.03
CA TYR A 794 -38.53 -5.44 11.11
C TYR A 794 -38.67 -4.02 10.60
N ARG A 795 -39.72 -3.35 11.06
CA ARG A 795 -40.16 -2.03 10.60
C ARG A 795 -40.19 -1.05 11.74
N LEU A 796 -39.50 0.07 11.59
CA LEU A 796 -39.61 1.23 12.46
C LEU A 796 -40.56 2.25 11.83
N LYS A 797 -41.53 2.73 12.61
CA LYS A 797 -42.40 3.86 12.28
C LYS A 797 -42.30 4.91 13.37
N ALA A 798 -41.96 6.15 13.02
CA ALA A 798 -41.87 7.28 13.94
C ALA A 798 -42.39 8.56 13.26
N GLY A 799 -43.61 9.00 13.62
CA GLY A 799 -44.29 10.05 12.86
C GLY A 799 -44.53 9.63 11.40
N ASN A 800 -44.04 10.44 10.44
CA ASN A 800 -44.10 10.12 9.00
C ASN A 800 -42.95 9.22 8.53
N PHE A 801 -41.91 9.02 9.34
CA PHE A 801 -40.79 8.17 8.98
C PHE A 801 -41.17 6.69 9.06
N THR A 802 -40.84 5.91 8.03
CA THR A 802 -40.95 4.44 8.03
C THR A 802 -39.73 3.84 7.35
N GLN A 803 -39.08 2.85 7.99
CA GLN A 803 -37.98 2.09 7.41
C GLN A 803 -38.10 0.61 7.76
N ILE A 804 -37.77 -0.26 6.81
CA ILE A 804 -37.82 -1.72 6.95
C ILE A 804 -36.41 -2.30 6.71
N LYS A 805 -36.04 -3.30 7.51
CA LYS A 805 -34.79 -4.05 7.36
C LYS A 805 -35.06 -5.55 7.47
N LYS A 806 -34.18 -6.35 6.87
CA LYS A 806 -34.23 -7.83 6.83
C LYS A 806 -33.30 -8.40 7.90
N MET A 807 -33.71 -9.44 8.61
CA MET A 807 -32.87 -10.22 9.52
C MET A 807 -32.99 -11.73 9.26
N ILE A 808 -31.95 -12.48 9.61
CA ILE A 808 -31.84 -13.92 9.35
C ILE A 808 -31.62 -14.62 10.69
N LEU A 809 -32.58 -15.47 11.09
CA LEU A 809 -32.46 -16.34 12.26
C LEU A 809 -31.86 -17.68 11.81
N LEU A 810 -30.75 -18.09 12.43
CA LEU A 810 -30.14 -19.40 12.26
C LEU A 810 -30.23 -20.16 13.59
N LYS A 811 -31.06 -21.20 13.67
CA LYS A 811 -31.00 -22.17 14.77
C LYS A 811 -30.00 -23.27 14.48
#